data_AF-A0AAN9CAU9-F1
#
_entry.id   AF-A0AAN9CAU9-F1
#
_cell.length_a   1.000
_cell.length_b   1.000
_cell.length_c   1.000
_cell.angle_alpha   90.00
_cell.angle_beta   90.00
_cell.angle_gamma   90.00
#
_symmetry.space_group_name_H-M   'P 1'
#
loop_
_entity.id
_entity.type
_entity.pdbx_description
1 polymer ?
#
loop_
_entity_poly.entity_id
_entity_poly.type
_entity_poly.pdbx_seq_one_letter_code
_entity_poly.pdbx_strand_id
1 'polypeptide(L)'
;MGEVKTPRRMFLISIALIYVCAFSSIYVQIPGLFGDEGIVPVRLQMPKVQRPLLEQLEASPSLLWLGPSLGLGPQQALELICLIGVVLSLGAVLLGPLRDSLIYFCLWALYLSLYNVGGDFLRSEWDVLLLEAGFLAVLVAPLGLLRCGSSHKYHDSVTFWLTRWLFFRLTFCTGASKLASGDPAWYGLSALSHHFENQMSPTPLAWLVHQLPDWLLRLGAVAVLQCEITIPLMTFFAPIRRLRLFSFYVQLFLQLCHILTGNCGLLNLLSIALSVSLLDDEHFNSSALLKKKKGQEKKARGCTQTFLCVLAVLVELAVYLFILISTVILFKLQINWENKTLSSKTNFSQMEFDEFLKYFQGPTLWVGVLSFTWEAVAAMLMCVCTRGLVSKVWSLIQWAVITAAAVAIFALSVVPYTAMAGMSVLPEVREAYSVVERYQLVGAYGIQHRIISTEGRPEIILEGSYDGLTWTEMNPMYKPGNVNTAPPIVGPYQPRLEWLMWQAAQEGSDQSPWFTGLIQRLLQGKPEVVSLLQVDEAQYPFSQKPPALIKAKLYNYHFTDPAKDKTHMQAWWRRKYKEEFFPVVTLGDLAFEKLLEESGLKEKFPKQPSSDTPVSQILSHIRGHVKGLSGSLVLSTLLATLVGIFLIKAVFSWASGGKKPRPAAADHKTKKPKEPSETAEKSHTASLSTRGGKKDSEERKVDSEKSPRKRK
;
A
#
# COMPACT_ATOMS: atom_id res chain seq x y z
N MET A 1 8.86 -19.00 12.90
CA MET A 1 7.90 -17.99 13.44
C MET A 1 6.69 -18.64 14.11
N GLY A 2 5.83 -17.85 14.76
CA GLY A 2 4.51 -18.32 15.21
C GLY A 2 3.52 -18.51 14.04
N GLU A 3 2.30 -18.97 14.30
CA GLU A 3 1.25 -19.04 13.27
C GLU A 3 0.91 -17.63 12.73
N VAL A 4 0.59 -17.52 11.43
CA VAL A 4 0.45 -16.24 10.70
C VAL A 4 -0.93 -16.09 10.03
N LYS A 5 -1.98 -16.73 10.54
CA LYS A 5 -3.31 -16.74 9.91
C LYS A 5 -3.99 -15.37 9.92
N THR A 6 -3.94 -14.68 11.05
CA THR A 6 -4.58 -13.36 11.26
C THR A 6 -3.80 -12.27 10.53
N PRO A 7 -2.45 -12.18 10.65
CA PRO A 7 -1.66 -11.25 9.86
C PRO A 7 -1.86 -11.43 8.34
N ARG A 8 -1.93 -12.68 7.84
CA ARG A 8 -2.28 -12.98 6.43
C ARG A 8 -3.61 -12.37 6.04
N ARG A 9 -4.64 -12.59 6.87
CA ARG A 9 -5.97 -12.06 6.60
C ARG A 9 -5.95 -10.52 6.53
N MET A 10 -5.24 -9.88 7.44
CA MET A 10 -5.12 -8.42 7.49
C MET A 10 -4.36 -7.91 6.27
N PHE A 11 -3.22 -8.50 5.94
CA PHE A 11 -2.43 -8.15 4.75
C PHE A 11 -3.27 -8.20 3.47
N LEU A 12 -3.98 -9.30 3.24
CA LEU A 12 -4.83 -9.46 2.06
C LEU A 12 -5.96 -8.43 2.00
N ILE A 13 -6.63 -8.14 3.14
CA ILE A 13 -7.66 -7.10 3.21
C ILE A 13 -7.06 -5.73 2.92
N SER A 14 -5.90 -5.41 3.49
CA SER A 14 -5.22 -4.13 3.28
C SER A 14 -4.83 -3.94 1.80
N ILE A 15 -4.25 -4.94 1.14
CA ILE A 15 -3.92 -4.87 -0.28
C ILE A 15 -5.19 -4.70 -1.14
N ALA A 16 -6.28 -5.41 -0.82
CA ALA A 16 -7.54 -5.24 -1.53
C ALA A 16 -8.12 -3.82 -1.35
N LEU A 17 -8.04 -3.24 -0.14
CA LEU A 17 -8.46 -1.85 0.11
C LEU A 17 -7.61 -0.84 -0.67
N ILE A 18 -6.30 -1.08 -0.77
CA ILE A 18 -5.37 -0.24 -1.54
C ILE A 18 -5.71 -0.32 -3.03
N TYR A 19 -6.06 -1.50 -3.55
CA TYR A 19 -6.57 -1.62 -4.93
C TYR A 19 -7.87 -0.86 -5.16
N VAL A 20 -8.82 -0.86 -4.21
CA VAL A 20 -10.04 -0.04 -4.30
C VAL A 20 -9.66 1.43 -4.47
N CYS A 21 -8.76 1.94 -3.63
CA CYS A 21 -8.29 3.32 -3.71
C CYS A 21 -7.59 3.62 -5.05
N ALA A 22 -6.69 2.74 -5.50
CA ALA A 22 -5.93 2.92 -6.72
C ALA A 22 -6.82 2.93 -7.97
N PHE A 23 -7.68 1.92 -8.15
CA PHE A 23 -8.56 1.83 -9.32
C PHE A 23 -9.61 2.95 -9.34
N SER A 24 -10.19 3.30 -8.18
CA SER A 24 -11.18 4.38 -8.11
C SER A 24 -10.54 5.75 -8.40
N SER A 25 -9.32 5.98 -7.90
CA SER A 25 -8.57 7.22 -8.16
C SER A 25 -8.22 7.38 -9.64
N ILE A 26 -7.83 6.30 -10.32
CA ILE A 26 -7.52 6.31 -11.76
C ILE A 26 -8.81 6.50 -12.57
N TYR A 27 -9.90 5.81 -12.21
CA TYR A 27 -11.17 5.85 -12.95
C TYR A 27 -11.69 7.26 -13.22
N VAL A 28 -11.67 8.13 -12.19
CA VAL A 28 -12.14 9.52 -12.31
C VAL A 28 -11.26 10.35 -13.24
N GLN A 29 -9.97 10.01 -13.36
CA GLN A 29 -8.99 10.77 -14.15
C GLN A 29 -8.84 10.26 -15.59
N ILE A 30 -9.30 9.05 -15.92
CA ILE A 30 -9.17 8.47 -17.27
C ILE A 30 -9.66 9.42 -18.38
N PRO A 31 -10.87 10.01 -18.29
CA PRO A 31 -11.36 10.85 -19.40
C PRO A 31 -10.45 12.04 -19.71
N GLY A 32 -9.90 12.69 -18.68
CA GLY A 32 -9.02 13.84 -18.85
C GLY A 32 -7.57 13.47 -19.19
N LEU A 33 -7.05 12.36 -18.66
CA LEU A 33 -5.66 11.97 -18.90
C LEU A 33 -5.50 11.22 -20.23
N PHE A 34 -6.34 10.21 -20.44
CA PHE A 34 -6.16 9.13 -21.40
C PHE A 34 -7.28 9.03 -22.44
N GLY A 35 -8.36 9.77 -22.25
CA GLY A 35 -9.50 9.80 -23.15
C GLY A 35 -9.12 10.26 -24.56
N ASP A 36 -10.02 10.06 -25.52
CA ASP A 36 -9.82 10.53 -26.89
C ASP A 36 -9.60 12.07 -26.94
N GLU A 37 -10.21 12.77 -25.98
CA GLU A 37 -10.07 14.22 -25.79
C GLU A 37 -9.14 14.61 -24.62
N GLY A 38 -8.41 13.64 -24.05
CA GLY A 38 -7.51 13.82 -22.91
C GLY A 38 -6.14 14.39 -23.30
N ILE A 39 -5.30 14.58 -22.27
CA ILE A 39 -3.95 15.16 -22.39
C ILE A 39 -3.07 14.30 -23.30
N VAL A 40 -3.00 12.99 -23.05
CA VAL A 40 -2.28 12.02 -23.90
C VAL A 40 -3.26 10.92 -24.31
N PRO A 41 -3.89 11.02 -25.49
CA PRO A 41 -4.79 10.00 -25.97
C PRO A 41 -4.10 8.63 -26.06
N VAL A 42 -4.71 7.62 -25.47
CA VAL A 42 -4.14 6.26 -25.40
C VAL A 42 -3.95 5.63 -26.77
N ARG A 43 -4.67 6.09 -27.80
CA ARG A 43 -4.49 5.67 -29.20
C ARG A 43 -3.07 5.92 -29.72
N LEU A 44 -2.41 6.97 -29.24
CA LEU A 44 -1.04 7.31 -29.64
C LEU A 44 -0.03 6.27 -29.17
N GLN A 45 -0.34 5.58 -28.08
CA GLN A 45 0.52 4.56 -27.50
C GLN A 45 0.25 3.16 -28.05
N MET A 46 -0.80 2.98 -28.86
CA MET A 46 -1.08 1.69 -29.48
C MET A 46 -0.29 1.50 -30.78
N PRO A 47 0.25 0.29 -31.05
CA PRO A 47 0.89 -0.01 -32.30
C PRO A 47 -0.15 0.10 -33.42
N LYS A 48 0.21 0.88 -34.45
CA LYS A 48 -0.64 1.15 -35.62
C LYS A 48 -0.92 -0.09 -36.47
N VAL A 49 -0.14 -1.16 -36.28
CA VAL A 49 -0.25 -2.43 -36.99
C VAL A 49 -0.89 -3.48 -36.09
N GLN A 50 -1.99 -4.08 -36.56
CA GLN A 50 -2.62 -5.22 -35.90
C GLN A 50 -1.70 -6.44 -36.03
N ARG A 51 -1.07 -6.81 -34.92
CA ARG A 51 -0.30 -8.05 -34.79
C ARG A 51 -1.18 -9.10 -34.11
N PRO A 52 -0.88 -10.41 -34.25
CA PRO A 52 -1.60 -11.43 -33.49
C PRO A 52 -1.54 -11.14 -31.98
N LEU A 53 -2.63 -11.42 -31.26
CA LEU A 53 -2.80 -11.06 -29.84
C LEU A 53 -1.65 -11.53 -28.95
N LEU A 54 -1.07 -12.71 -29.24
CA LEU A 54 0.03 -13.26 -28.46
C LEU A 54 1.31 -12.42 -28.56
N GLU A 55 1.64 -11.96 -29.78
CA GLU A 55 2.81 -11.11 -30.02
C GLU A 55 2.61 -9.70 -29.44
N GLN A 56 1.37 -9.20 -29.43
CA GLN A 56 1.03 -7.92 -28.79
C GLN A 56 1.13 -7.99 -27.26
N LEU A 57 0.68 -9.09 -26.66
CA LEU A 57 0.79 -9.34 -25.22
C LEU A 57 2.25 -9.54 -24.78
N GLU A 58 3.07 -10.16 -25.63
CA GLU A 58 4.51 -10.32 -25.38
C GLU A 58 5.27 -8.98 -25.51
N ALA A 59 4.89 -8.15 -26.48
CA ALA A 59 5.47 -6.82 -26.66
C ALA A 59 5.04 -5.85 -25.53
N SER A 60 3.77 -5.90 -25.13
CA SER A 60 3.19 -5.05 -24.08
C SER A 60 2.07 -5.81 -23.35
N PRO A 61 2.29 -6.26 -22.10
CA PRO A 61 1.31 -7.05 -21.37
C PRO A 61 0.16 -6.15 -20.89
N SER A 62 -0.77 -5.85 -21.79
CA SER A 62 -1.98 -5.09 -21.51
C SER A 62 -3.21 -5.86 -21.95
N LEU A 63 -4.24 -5.89 -21.10
CA LEU A 63 -5.55 -6.48 -21.41
C LEU A 63 -6.35 -5.58 -22.36
N LEU A 64 -5.84 -4.38 -22.65
CA LEU A 64 -6.48 -3.43 -23.54
C LEU A 64 -6.57 -3.94 -24.98
N TRP A 65 -5.69 -4.87 -25.39
CA TRP A 65 -5.78 -5.57 -26.69
C TRP A 65 -7.08 -6.36 -26.89
N LEU A 66 -7.79 -6.69 -25.80
CA LEU A 66 -9.10 -7.35 -25.84
C LEU A 66 -10.27 -6.34 -25.96
N GLY A 67 -10.01 -5.04 -25.88
CA GLY A 67 -11.03 -4.00 -26.05
C GLY A 67 -11.70 -4.03 -27.43
N PRO A 68 -10.94 -4.11 -28.54
CA PRO A 68 -11.51 -4.20 -29.88
C PRO A 68 -12.37 -5.44 -30.11
N SER A 69 -12.05 -6.59 -29.52
CA SER A 69 -12.87 -7.80 -29.65
C SER A 69 -14.21 -7.71 -28.91
N LEU A 70 -14.30 -6.82 -27.92
CA LEU A 70 -15.53 -6.45 -27.22
C LEU A 70 -16.30 -5.29 -27.90
N GLY A 71 -15.78 -4.76 -29.01
CA GLY A 71 -16.35 -3.59 -29.70
C GLY A 71 -16.24 -2.30 -28.88
N LEU A 72 -15.31 -2.22 -27.93
CA LEU A 72 -15.12 -1.07 -27.05
C LEU A 72 -14.05 -0.13 -27.60
N GLY A 73 -14.28 1.17 -27.47
CA GLY A 73 -13.23 2.17 -27.68
C GLY A 73 -12.10 2.03 -26.65
N PRO A 74 -10.90 2.55 -26.94
CA PRO A 74 -9.73 2.42 -26.07
C PRO A 74 -9.96 3.03 -24.68
N GLN A 75 -10.62 4.18 -24.62
CA GLN A 75 -11.04 4.81 -23.36
C GLN A 75 -12.04 3.94 -22.56
N GLN A 76 -13.05 3.39 -23.25
CA GLN A 76 -14.08 2.56 -22.61
C GLN A 76 -13.49 1.25 -22.08
N ALA A 77 -12.51 0.67 -22.78
CA ALA A 77 -11.78 -0.50 -22.32
C ALA A 77 -11.02 -0.22 -21.00
N LEU A 78 -10.36 0.94 -20.88
CA LEU A 78 -9.70 1.34 -19.63
C LEU A 78 -10.68 1.55 -18.48
N GLU A 79 -11.82 2.21 -18.76
CA GLU A 79 -12.88 2.38 -17.77
C GLU A 79 -13.44 1.04 -17.28
N LEU A 80 -13.64 0.09 -18.18
CA LEU A 80 -14.07 -1.26 -17.85
C LEU A 80 -13.04 -2.00 -16.99
N ILE A 81 -11.74 -1.93 -17.34
CA ILE A 81 -10.64 -2.53 -16.56
C ILE A 81 -10.64 -1.96 -15.12
N CYS A 82 -10.76 -0.64 -14.96
CA CYS A 82 -10.85 0.00 -13.66
C CYS A 82 -12.08 -0.45 -12.87
N LEU A 83 -13.27 -0.47 -13.49
CA LEU A 83 -14.50 -0.87 -12.81
C LEU A 83 -14.48 -2.34 -12.38
N ILE A 84 -13.98 -3.24 -13.23
CA ILE A 84 -13.76 -4.65 -12.85
C ILE A 84 -12.78 -4.74 -11.68
N GLY A 85 -11.70 -3.96 -11.71
CA GLY A 85 -10.73 -3.85 -10.61
C GLY A 85 -11.38 -3.40 -9.30
N VAL A 86 -12.23 -2.37 -9.33
CA VAL A 86 -13.00 -1.89 -8.16
C VAL A 86 -13.95 -2.97 -7.64
N VAL A 87 -14.71 -3.64 -8.51
CA VAL A 87 -15.67 -4.68 -8.11
C VAL A 87 -14.97 -5.89 -7.49
N LEU A 88 -13.88 -6.38 -8.11
CA LEU A 88 -13.12 -7.52 -7.59
C LEU A 88 -12.45 -7.19 -6.25
N SER A 89 -11.89 -5.99 -6.11
CA SER A 89 -11.24 -5.56 -4.87
C SER A 89 -12.24 -5.33 -3.74
N LEU A 90 -13.40 -4.70 -4.01
CA LEU A 90 -14.50 -4.60 -3.05
C LEU A 90 -15.03 -5.99 -2.64
N GLY A 91 -15.15 -6.91 -3.60
CA GLY A 91 -15.50 -8.30 -3.36
C GLY A 91 -14.51 -8.99 -2.40
N ALA A 92 -13.21 -8.83 -2.63
CA ALA A 92 -12.16 -9.38 -1.76
C ALA A 92 -12.15 -8.76 -0.35
N VAL A 93 -12.52 -7.48 -0.20
CA VAL A 93 -12.67 -6.83 1.13
C VAL A 93 -13.88 -7.37 1.88
N LEU A 94 -15.02 -7.51 1.21
CA LEU A 94 -16.31 -7.82 1.85
C LEU A 94 -16.55 -9.32 2.06
N LEU A 95 -16.07 -10.16 1.15
CA LEU A 95 -16.37 -11.58 1.09
C LEU A 95 -15.12 -12.41 1.38
N GLY A 96 -15.20 -13.19 2.47
CA GLY A 96 -14.12 -14.06 2.88
C GLY A 96 -13.62 -15.05 1.82
N PRO A 97 -14.50 -15.69 1.03
CA PRO A 97 -14.15 -16.63 -0.03
C PRO A 97 -13.50 -16.00 -1.26
N LEU A 98 -13.74 -14.71 -1.53
CA LEU A 98 -13.17 -14.01 -2.69
C LEU A 98 -11.72 -13.57 -2.48
N ARG A 99 -11.07 -14.04 -1.41
CA ARG A 99 -9.65 -13.75 -1.14
C ARG A 99 -8.78 -14.90 -1.59
N ASP A 100 -8.98 -15.30 -2.84
CA ASP A 100 -8.23 -16.37 -3.50
C ASP A 100 -7.09 -15.81 -4.36
N SER A 101 -6.05 -16.61 -4.56
CA SER A 101 -4.89 -16.21 -5.37
C SER A 101 -5.24 -15.77 -6.78
N LEU A 102 -6.26 -16.39 -7.40
CA LEU A 102 -6.73 -16.02 -8.74
C LEU A 102 -7.30 -14.60 -8.79
N ILE A 103 -8.01 -14.17 -7.74
CA ILE A 103 -8.61 -12.84 -7.71
C ILE A 103 -7.51 -11.79 -7.56
N TYR A 104 -6.51 -12.03 -6.71
CA TYR A 104 -5.33 -11.16 -6.63
C TYR A 104 -4.51 -11.16 -7.92
N PHE A 105 -4.42 -12.30 -8.62
CA PHE A 105 -3.75 -12.36 -9.92
C PHE A 105 -4.49 -11.54 -10.97
N CYS A 106 -5.83 -11.63 -11.02
CA CYS A 106 -6.65 -10.79 -11.87
C CYS A 106 -6.48 -9.29 -11.54
N LEU A 107 -6.52 -8.92 -10.25
CA LEU A 107 -6.29 -7.53 -9.81
C LEU A 107 -4.90 -7.02 -10.24
N TRP A 108 -3.87 -7.83 -10.04
CA TRP A 108 -2.51 -7.52 -10.45
C TRP A 108 -2.40 -7.35 -11.98
N ALA A 109 -2.97 -8.26 -12.76
CA ALA A 109 -2.95 -8.19 -14.23
C ALA A 109 -3.73 -6.98 -14.78
N LEU A 110 -4.87 -6.64 -14.17
CA LEU A 110 -5.64 -5.44 -14.50
C LEU A 110 -4.82 -4.18 -14.21
N TYR A 111 -4.13 -4.12 -13.07
CA TYR A 111 -3.30 -2.97 -12.73
C TYR A 111 -2.05 -2.86 -13.61
N LEU A 112 -1.40 -3.98 -13.93
CA LEU A 112 -0.26 -4.02 -14.86
C LEU A 112 -0.67 -3.52 -16.26
N SER A 113 -1.88 -3.87 -16.70
CA SER A 113 -2.42 -3.34 -17.96
C SER A 113 -2.56 -1.82 -17.94
N LEU A 114 -3.02 -1.24 -16.82
CA LEU A 114 -3.10 0.21 -16.68
C LEU A 114 -1.70 0.84 -16.63
N TYR A 115 -0.77 0.24 -15.89
CA TYR A 115 0.60 0.72 -15.75
C TYR A 115 1.32 0.82 -17.10
N ASN A 116 1.19 -0.21 -17.95
CA ASN A 116 1.85 -0.24 -19.26
C ASN A 116 1.30 0.81 -20.24
N VAL A 117 0.00 1.11 -20.16
CA VAL A 117 -0.68 2.11 -20.99
C VAL A 117 -0.60 3.52 -20.38
N GLY A 118 -0.26 3.62 -19.10
CA GLY A 118 -0.34 4.86 -18.34
C GLY A 118 0.78 5.86 -18.61
N GLY A 119 1.84 5.43 -19.29
CA GLY A 119 3.01 6.26 -19.56
C GLY A 119 3.54 6.93 -18.28
N ASP A 120 3.84 8.22 -18.38
CA ASP A 120 4.42 9.00 -17.28
C ASP A 120 3.46 9.13 -16.08
N PHE A 121 2.14 9.11 -16.29
CA PHE A 121 1.15 9.30 -15.21
C PHE A 121 1.06 8.12 -14.21
N LEU A 122 1.51 6.93 -14.60
CA LEU A 122 1.40 5.69 -13.79
C LEU A 122 2.76 5.06 -13.44
N ARG A 123 3.88 5.75 -13.68
CA ARG A 123 5.25 5.27 -13.37
C ARG A 123 5.80 5.80 -12.04
N SER A 124 4.92 6.05 -11.07
CA SER A 124 5.34 6.54 -9.75
C SER A 124 5.80 5.40 -8.83
N GLU A 125 6.60 5.71 -7.81
CA GLU A 125 7.15 4.69 -6.89
C GLU A 125 6.08 3.81 -6.22
N TRP A 126 4.92 4.37 -5.89
CA TRP A 126 3.83 3.59 -5.30
C TRP A 126 3.13 2.67 -6.30
N ASP A 127 3.18 2.96 -7.60
CA ASP A 127 2.61 2.08 -8.62
C ASP A 127 3.46 0.82 -8.78
N VAL A 128 4.78 1.01 -8.81
CA VAL A 128 5.76 -0.08 -8.79
C VAL A 128 5.63 -0.91 -7.51
N LEU A 129 5.53 -0.25 -6.35
CA LEU A 129 5.33 -0.95 -5.08
C LEU A 129 4.01 -1.72 -5.05
N LEU A 130 2.92 -1.16 -5.62
CA LEU A 130 1.62 -1.83 -5.68
C LEU A 130 1.66 -3.07 -6.58
N LEU A 131 2.39 -3.01 -7.71
CA LEU A 131 2.59 -4.17 -8.59
C LEU A 131 3.40 -5.27 -7.88
N GLU A 132 4.49 -4.90 -7.21
CA GLU A 132 5.33 -5.85 -6.49
C GLU A 132 4.60 -6.46 -5.28
N ALA A 133 3.97 -5.63 -4.43
CA ALA A 133 3.18 -6.10 -3.29
C ALA A 133 1.93 -6.88 -3.71
N GLY A 134 1.32 -6.50 -4.84
CA GLY A 134 0.19 -7.18 -5.46
C GLY A 134 0.56 -8.59 -5.92
N PHE A 135 1.71 -8.75 -6.58
CA PHE A 135 2.23 -10.05 -6.97
C PHE A 135 2.55 -10.92 -5.74
N LEU A 136 3.14 -10.35 -4.69
CA LEU A 136 3.33 -11.08 -3.42
C LEU A 136 1.98 -11.48 -2.79
N ALA A 137 0.93 -10.67 -2.92
CA ALA A 137 -0.40 -11.03 -2.44
C ALA A 137 -0.98 -12.26 -3.18
N VAL A 138 -0.63 -12.48 -4.46
CA VAL A 138 -1.00 -13.71 -5.19
C VAL A 138 -0.40 -14.95 -4.52
N LEU A 139 0.86 -14.88 -4.09
CA LEU A 139 1.56 -15.98 -3.43
C LEU A 139 1.06 -16.21 -2.00
N VAL A 140 0.74 -15.12 -1.28
CA VAL A 140 0.23 -15.16 0.10
C VAL A 140 -1.23 -15.65 0.15
N ALA A 141 -2.01 -15.39 -0.89
CA ALA A 141 -3.42 -15.75 -0.94
C ALA A 141 -3.64 -17.27 -1.03
N PRO A 142 -4.69 -17.80 -0.39
CA PRO A 142 -5.02 -19.21 -0.51
C PRO A 142 -5.39 -19.59 -1.95
N LEU A 143 -4.78 -20.68 -2.45
CA LEU A 143 -5.30 -21.43 -3.60
C LEU A 143 -6.59 -22.17 -3.19
N GLY A 144 -7.73 -21.48 -3.24
CA GLY A 144 -9.04 -22.00 -2.81
C GLY A 144 -9.77 -22.84 -3.86
N LEU A 145 -9.54 -22.59 -5.15
CA LEU A 145 -10.34 -23.17 -6.25
C LEU A 145 -10.27 -24.71 -6.37
N LEU A 146 -9.25 -25.33 -5.76
CA LEU A 146 -9.03 -26.78 -5.85
C LEU A 146 -9.36 -27.57 -4.57
N ARG A 147 -9.69 -26.92 -3.43
CA ARG A 147 -10.17 -27.66 -2.25
C ARG A 147 -10.73 -26.79 -1.12
N CYS A 148 -11.93 -27.17 -0.68
CA CYS A 148 -12.51 -26.73 0.58
C CYS A 148 -11.84 -27.47 1.74
N GLY A 149 -11.19 -26.74 2.67
CA GLY A 149 -10.92 -27.26 4.01
C GLY A 149 -9.49 -27.71 4.37
N SER A 150 -8.46 -26.89 4.14
CA SER A 150 -7.24 -26.99 4.97
C SER A 150 -6.92 -25.66 5.64
N SER A 151 -7.03 -25.66 6.97
CA SER A 151 -6.87 -24.49 7.86
C SER A 151 -5.40 -24.15 8.14
N HIS A 152 -4.45 -25.02 7.78
CA HIS A 152 -3.02 -24.82 8.03
C HIS A 152 -2.23 -24.99 6.74
N LYS A 153 -1.72 -23.87 6.23
CA LYS A 153 -0.86 -23.83 5.05
C LYS A 153 0.57 -23.57 5.52
N TYR A 154 1.37 -24.63 5.54
CA TYR A 154 2.74 -24.62 6.07
C TYR A 154 3.71 -23.73 5.27
N HIS A 155 3.30 -23.22 4.10
CA HIS A 155 4.06 -22.28 3.27
C HIS A 155 3.91 -20.80 3.65
N ASP A 156 3.00 -20.47 4.59
CA ASP A 156 2.74 -19.07 4.96
C ASP A 156 4.00 -18.34 5.47
N SER A 157 4.91 -19.04 6.16
CA SER A 157 6.15 -18.45 6.67
C SER A 157 7.08 -17.96 5.55
N VAL A 158 7.19 -18.74 4.48
CA VAL A 158 8.05 -18.43 3.32
C VAL A 158 7.52 -17.21 2.58
N THR A 159 6.20 -17.15 2.34
CA THR A 159 5.58 -16.02 1.65
C THR A 159 5.63 -14.74 2.48
N PHE A 160 5.45 -14.84 3.80
CA PHE A 160 5.58 -13.70 4.71
C PHE A 160 7.01 -13.20 4.85
N TRP A 161 8.00 -14.08 4.72
CA TRP A 161 9.40 -13.69 4.66
C TRP A 161 9.67 -12.82 3.44
N LEU A 162 9.13 -13.14 2.25
CA LEU A 162 9.25 -12.28 1.07
C LEU A 162 8.62 -10.90 1.28
N THR A 163 7.43 -10.85 1.88
CA THR A 163 6.76 -9.57 2.20
C THR A 163 7.61 -8.74 3.15
N ARG A 164 8.29 -9.39 4.12
CA ARG A 164 9.23 -8.71 5.01
C ARG A 164 10.49 -8.24 4.29
N TRP A 165 11.01 -9.04 3.36
CA TRP A 165 12.15 -8.65 2.52
C TRP A 165 11.82 -7.43 1.65
N LEU A 166 10.62 -7.38 1.06
CA LEU A 166 10.13 -6.19 0.36
C LEU A 166 10.05 -4.99 1.30
N PHE A 167 9.46 -5.15 2.49
CA PHE A 167 9.36 -4.06 3.46
C PHE A 167 10.73 -3.55 3.92
N PHE A 168 11.68 -4.47 4.12
CA PHE A 168 13.06 -4.17 4.42
C PHE A 168 13.70 -3.33 3.30
N ARG A 169 13.60 -3.79 2.04
CA ARG A 169 14.15 -3.06 0.89
C ARG A 169 13.52 -1.69 0.76
N LEU A 170 12.20 -1.57 0.89
CA LEU A 170 11.51 -0.28 0.82
C LEU A 170 12.11 0.69 1.86
N THR A 171 12.05 0.34 3.14
CA THR A 171 12.49 1.21 4.25
C THR A 171 13.98 1.52 4.21
N PHE A 172 14.83 0.51 3.96
CA PHE A 172 16.27 0.68 3.88
C PHE A 172 16.68 1.50 2.66
N CYS A 173 16.10 1.24 1.48
CA CYS A 173 16.46 1.99 0.27
C CYS A 173 15.99 3.44 0.34
N THR A 174 14.80 3.70 0.91
CA THR A 174 14.34 5.09 1.12
C THR A 174 15.21 5.85 2.11
N GLY A 175 15.73 5.19 3.14
CA GLY A 175 16.65 5.81 4.10
C GLY A 175 18.05 6.01 3.54
N ALA A 176 18.60 4.98 2.90
CA ALA A 176 19.93 5.01 2.31
C ALA A 176 20.04 6.03 1.18
N SER A 177 19.00 6.17 0.36
CA SER A 177 19.02 7.11 -0.78
C SER A 177 19.06 8.58 -0.34
N LYS A 178 18.51 8.91 0.84
CA LYS A 178 18.56 10.26 1.42
C LYS A 178 19.99 10.69 1.75
N LEU A 179 20.83 9.75 2.18
CA LEU A 179 22.24 10.01 2.47
C LEU A 179 23.10 9.85 1.21
N ALA A 180 22.80 8.86 0.37
CA ALA A 180 23.53 8.63 -0.88
C ALA A 180 23.39 9.76 -1.91
N SER A 181 22.38 10.64 -1.78
CA SER A 181 22.22 11.79 -2.67
C SER A 181 23.28 12.88 -2.48
N GLY A 182 23.99 12.89 -1.35
CA GLY A 182 24.98 13.92 -1.05
C GLY A 182 24.38 15.30 -0.72
N ASP A 183 23.07 15.40 -0.50
CA ASP A 183 22.41 16.67 -0.24
C ASP A 183 22.89 17.26 1.11
N PRO A 184 23.43 18.50 1.14
CA PRO A 184 23.90 19.13 2.37
C PRO A 184 22.82 19.25 3.44
N ALA A 185 21.53 19.26 3.08
CA ALA A 185 20.45 19.34 4.07
C ALA A 185 20.34 18.08 4.95
N TRP A 186 20.59 16.88 4.38
CA TRP A 186 20.57 15.63 5.13
C TRP A 186 21.79 15.49 6.04
N TYR A 187 22.98 15.84 5.57
CA TYR A 187 24.21 15.87 6.39
C TYR A 187 24.18 16.99 7.45
N GLY A 188 23.57 18.13 7.14
CA GLY A 188 23.31 19.21 8.09
C GLY A 188 22.20 18.91 9.11
N LEU A 189 21.45 17.82 8.94
CA LEU A 189 20.25 17.45 9.69
C LEU A 189 19.11 18.50 9.63
N SER A 190 19.21 19.49 8.74
CA SER A 190 18.17 20.48 8.47
C SER A 190 17.17 20.00 7.41
N ALA A 191 17.32 18.79 6.88
CA ALA A 191 16.41 18.22 5.89
C ALA A 191 14.93 18.32 6.31
N LEU A 192 14.60 18.01 7.57
CA LEU A 192 13.22 18.00 8.02
C LEU A 192 12.60 19.41 8.10
N SER A 193 13.38 20.48 8.25
CA SER A 193 12.84 21.84 8.22
C SER A 193 12.34 22.20 6.82
N HIS A 194 13.04 21.76 5.78
CA HIS A 194 12.62 21.98 4.38
C HIS A 194 11.72 20.88 3.82
N HIS A 195 11.70 19.70 4.44
CA HIS A 195 10.91 18.57 3.95
C HIS A 195 9.41 18.89 3.92
N PHE A 196 8.88 19.47 5.00
CA PHE A 196 7.42 19.73 5.11
C PHE A 196 6.89 20.72 4.07
N GLU A 197 7.68 21.70 3.64
CA GLU A 197 7.31 22.60 2.55
C GLU A 197 7.41 21.91 1.19
N ASN A 198 8.46 21.10 0.98
CA ASN A 198 8.74 20.44 -0.30
C ASN A 198 7.91 19.17 -0.58
N GLN A 199 7.27 18.60 0.43
CA GLN A 199 6.37 17.44 0.30
C GLN A 199 5.35 17.69 -0.82
N MET A 200 5.12 16.73 -1.71
CA MET A 200 4.20 16.89 -2.85
C MET A 200 2.81 17.40 -2.44
N SER A 201 2.24 16.93 -1.34
CA SER A 201 0.94 17.40 -0.88
C SER A 201 0.93 17.49 0.64
N PRO A 202 1.34 18.64 1.19
CA PRO A 202 1.40 18.85 2.63
C PRO A 202 -0.01 19.03 3.16
N THR A 203 -0.20 18.72 4.44
CA THR A 203 -1.43 18.99 5.16
C THR A 203 -1.30 20.30 5.95
N PRO A 204 -2.39 20.83 6.52
CA PRO A 204 -2.31 21.96 7.46
C PRO A 204 -1.42 21.65 8.68
N LEU A 205 -1.28 20.37 9.04
CA LEU A 205 -0.43 19.95 10.15
C LEU A 205 1.05 20.02 9.78
N ALA A 206 1.44 19.85 8.51
CA ALA A 206 2.82 20.10 8.09
C ALA A 206 3.23 21.56 8.35
N TRP A 207 2.34 22.53 8.11
CA TRP A 207 2.60 23.93 8.47
C TRP A 207 2.84 24.09 9.97
N LEU A 208 2.01 23.46 10.82
CA LEU A 208 2.20 23.51 12.28
C LEU A 208 3.52 22.87 12.74
N VAL A 209 3.89 21.72 12.17
CA VAL A 209 5.13 21.02 12.51
C VAL A 209 6.35 21.80 12.03
N HIS A 210 6.25 22.52 10.90
CA HIS A 210 7.30 23.38 10.41
C HIS A 210 7.61 24.55 11.37
N GLN A 211 6.65 25.00 12.17
CA GLN A 211 6.87 26.04 13.19
C GLN A 211 7.58 25.53 14.45
N LEU A 212 7.88 24.23 14.56
CA LEU A 212 8.58 23.69 15.72
C LEU A 212 10.03 24.19 15.78
N PRO A 213 10.64 24.27 16.98
CA PRO A 213 12.02 24.69 17.12
C PRO A 213 12.98 23.81 16.30
N ASP A 214 13.99 24.45 15.70
CA ASP A 214 14.98 23.77 14.83
C ASP A 214 15.65 22.56 15.47
N TRP A 215 15.93 22.59 16.78
CA TRP A 215 16.56 21.47 17.49
C TRP A 215 15.67 20.21 17.48
N LEU A 216 14.35 20.39 17.55
CA LEU A 216 13.40 19.28 17.53
C LEU A 216 13.25 18.71 16.12
N LEU A 217 13.27 19.57 15.09
CA LEU A 217 13.27 19.15 13.69
C LEU A 217 14.55 18.37 13.33
N ARG A 218 15.71 18.81 13.81
CA ARG A 218 16.99 18.09 13.64
C ARG A 218 16.98 16.73 14.32
N LEU A 219 16.42 16.65 15.54
CA LEU A 219 16.19 15.37 16.21
C LEU A 219 15.23 14.47 15.44
N GLY A 220 14.17 15.05 14.86
CA GLY A 220 13.25 14.33 13.99
C GLY A 220 13.95 13.73 12.77
N ALA A 221 14.86 14.49 12.13
CA ALA A 221 15.67 13.98 11.02
C ALA A 221 16.53 12.78 11.43
N VAL A 222 17.18 12.86 12.60
CA VAL A 222 17.94 11.73 13.18
C VAL A 222 17.03 10.52 13.44
N ALA A 223 15.86 10.74 14.00
CA ALA A 223 14.89 9.68 14.28
C ALA A 223 14.42 9.00 12.99
N VAL A 224 14.12 9.76 11.93
CA VAL A 224 13.74 9.23 10.61
C VAL A 224 14.85 8.35 10.03
N LEU A 225 16.10 8.85 9.99
CA LEU A 225 17.25 8.08 9.49
C LEU A 225 17.49 6.80 10.30
N GLN A 226 17.36 6.87 11.63
CA GLN A 226 17.50 5.70 12.49
C GLN A 226 16.38 4.67 12.27
N CYS A 227 15.16 5.15 12.06
CA CYS A 227 13.99 4.30 11.80
C CYS A 227 14.03 3.65 10.43
N GLU A 228 14.64 4.28 9.42
CA GLU A 228 14.70 3.75 8.05
C GLU A 228 15.95 2.90 7.79
N ILE A 229 17.09 3.19 8.44
CA ILE A 229 18.35 2.48 8.23
C ILE A 229 18.60 1.47 9.36
N THR A 230 18.85 1.94 10.59
CA THR A 230 19.35 1.06 11.66
C THR A 230 18.32 0.07 12.17
N ILE A 231 17.06 0.49 12.32
CA ILE A 231 16.00 -0.38 12.85
C ILE A 231 15.72 -1.56 11.90
N PRO A 232 15.48 -1.37 10.59
CA PRO A 232 15.22 -2.49 9.68
C PRO A 232 16.37 -3.50 9.65
N LEU A 233 17.61 -3.00 9.67
CA LEU A 233 18.81 -3.83 9.68
C LEU A 233 18.93 -4.74 10.91
N MET A 234 18.69 -4.19 12.09
CA MET A 234 18.94 -4.93 13.34
C MET A 234 17.75 -5.77 13.80
N THR A 235 16.53 -5.44 13.37
CA THR A 235 15.32 -5.96 14.02
C THR A 235 14.39 -6.77 13.11
N PHE A 236 14.39 -6.58 11.78
CA PHE A 236 13.42 -7.28 10.91
C PHE A 236 13.71 -8.78 10.78
N PHE A 237 14.98 -9.15 10.65
CA PHE A 237 15.42 -10.55 10.54
C PHE A 237 15.83 -11.16 11.89
N ALA A 238 15.68 -10.43 12.99
CA ALA A 238 15.98 -10.95 14.32
C ALA A 238 15.03 -12.10 14.69
N PRO A 239 15.57 -13.24 15.20
CA PRO A 239 14.73 -14.36 15.63
C PRO A 239 13.90 -14.05 16.89
N ILE A 240 14.14 -12.90 17.54
CA ILE A 240 13.49 -12.47 18.77
C ILE A 240 12.19 -11.73 18.44
N ARG A 241 11.07 -12.28 18.91
CA ARG A 241 9.71 -11.71 18.69
C ARG A 241 9.57 -10.26 19.15
N ARG A 242 10.12 -9.91 20.32
CA ARG A 242 9.96 -8.58 20.91
C ARG A 242 10.60 -7.49 20.06
N LEU A 243 11.78 -7.77 19.48
CA LEU A 243 12.45 -6.85 18.58
C LEU A 243 11.59 -6.58 17.33
N ARG A 244 10.99 -7.61 16.72
CA ARG A 244 10.09 -7.43 15.57
C ARG A 244 8.84 -6.61 15.90
N LEU A 245 8.26 -6.81 17.10
CA LEU A 245 7.13 -6.01 17.57
C LEU A 245 7.53 -4.56 17.80
N PHE A 246 8.71 -4.32 18.37
CA PHE A 246 9.26 -2.97 18.52
C PHE A 246 9.38 -2.29 17.15
N SER A 247 9.96 -2.95 16.14
CA SER A 247 10.05 -2.39 14.79
C SER A 247 8.67 -2.13 14.19
N PHE A 248 7.70 -3.03 14.39
CA PHE A 248 6.34 -2.82 13.91
C PHE A 248 5.74 -1.53 14.45
N TYR A 249 5.83 -1.28 15.77
CA TYR A 249 5.27 -0.07 16.37
C TYR A 249 6.02 1.19 15.95
N VAL A 250 7.34 1.14 15.86
CA VAL A 250 8.14 2.28 15.42
C VAL A 250 7.82 2.63 13.96
N GLN A 251 7.74 1.63 13.09
CA GLN A 251 7.37 1.85 11.68
C GLN A 251 5.93 2.33 11.53
N LEU A 252 4.99 1.75 12.27
CA LEU A 252 3.60 2.20 12.27
C LEU A 252 3.50 3.67 12.71
N PHE A 253 4.20 4.05 13.78
CA PHE A 253 4.26 5.43 14.25
C PHE A 253 4.84 6.37 13.20
N LEU A 254 5.95 5.99 12.56
CA LEU A 254 6.56 6.78 11.50
C LEU A 254 5.60 7.00 10.31
N GLN A 255 4.94 5.95 9.84
CA GLN A 255 3.98 6.05 8.73
C GLN A 255 2.74 6.88 9.10
N LEU A 256 2.28 6.81 10.35
CA LEU A 256 1.21 7.68 10.84
C LEU A 256 1.65 9.15 10.88
N CYS A 257 2.88 9.45 11.31
CA CYS A 257 3.42 10.80 11.24
C CYS A 257 3.50 11.31 9.80
N HIS A 258 3.91 10.47 8.84
CA HIS A 258 3.92 10.82 7.42
C HIS A 258 2.51 11.09 6.87
N ILE A 259 1.51 10.30 7.29
CA ILE A 259 0.09 10.50 6.94
C ILE A 259 -0.51 11.77 7.56
N LEU A 260 -0.06 12.13 8.76
CA LEU A 260 -0.55 13.33 9.44
C LEU A 260 0.09 14.60 8.88
N THR A 261 1.35 14.53 8.44
CA THR A 261 2.10 15.69 7.93
C THR A 261 1.90 15.88 6.43
N GLY A 262 1.96 14.81 5.63
CA GLY A 262 1.62 14.81 4.21
C GLY A 262 0.32 14.07 3.94
N ASN A 263 -0.27 14.23 2.75
CA ASN A 263 -1.47 13.50 2.39
C ASN A 263 -1.25 11.97 2.36
N CYS A 264 -2.28 11.19 2.71
CA CYS A 264 -2.25 9.72 2.69
C CYS A 264 -2.00 9.18 1.27
N GLY A 265 -0.73 9.03 0.87
CA GLY A 265 -0.39 8.34 -0.38
C GLY A 265 -0.59 6.82 -0.27
N LEU A 266 -0.76 6.14 -1.41
CA LEU A 266 -0.75 4.67 -1.46
C LEU A 266 0.54 4.09 -0.89
N LEU A 267 1.68 4.80 -1.02
CA LEU A 267 2.97 4.40 -0.46
C LEU A 267 2.90 4.19 1.06
N ASN A 268 2.29 5.12 1.81
CA ASN A 268 2.17 5.03 3.26
C ASN A 268 1.22 3.89 3.66
N LEU A 269 0.10 3.73 2.94
CA LEU A 269 -0.84 2.63 3.17
C LEU A 269 -0.22 1.26 2.87
N LEU A 270 0.55 1.15 1.79
CA LEU A 270 1.31 -0.04 1.42
C LEU A 270 2.37 -0.35 2.48
N SER A 271 3.10 0.64 2.96
CA SER A 271 4.09 0.47 4.03
C SER A 271 3.45 -0.07 5.31
N ILE A 272 2.27 0.45 5.69
CA ILE A 272 1.49 -0.08 6.83
C ILE A 272 1.06 -1.53 6.55
N ALA A 273 0.55 -1.83 5.36
CA ALA A 273 0.16 -3.19 4.99
C ALA A 273 1.35 -4.17 5.06
N LEU A 274 2.52 -3.79 4.55
CA LEU A 274 3.74 -4.57 4.57
C LEU A 274 4.28 -4.77 6.00
N SER A 275 4.11 -3.78 6.88
CA SER A 275 4.53 -3.86 8.29
C SER A 275 3.84 -4.99 9.05
N VAL A 276 2.61 -5.38 8.64
CA VAL A 276 1.87 -6.53 9.20
C VAL A 276 2.68 -7.83 9.11
N SER A 277 3.65 -7.93 8.18
CA SER A 277 4.56 -9.08 8.06
C SER A 277 5.47 -9.31 9.27
N LEU A 278 5.55 -8.33 10.19
CA LEU A 278 6.31 -8.42 11.44
C LEU A 278 5.49 -9.00 12.61
N LEU A 279 4.16 -9.15 12.46
CA LEU A 279 3.25 -9.66 13.48
C LEU A 279 3.10 -11.19 13.42
N ASP A 280 2.83 -11.84 14.57
CA ASP A 280 2.36 -13.24 14.62
C ASP A 280 1.02 -13.35 15.38
N ASP A 281 0.27 -14.44 15.17
CA ASP A 281 -1.09 -14.69 15.72
C ASP A 281 -1.19 -14.58 17.25
N GLU A 282 -0.10 -14.86 17.98
CA GLU A 282 -0.10 -14.74 19.44
C GLU A 282 -0.37 -13.31 19.94
N HIS A 283 -0.19 -12.27 19.10
CA HIS A 283 -0.47 -10.89 19.48
C HIS A 283 -1.98 -10.62 19.65
N PHE A 284 -2.80 -11.16 18.74
CA PHE A 284 -4.25 -10.95 18.73
C PHE A 284 -4.97 -11.83 19.76
N ASN A 285 -4.39 -12.97 20.11
CA ASN A 285 -4.95 -13.93 21.08
C ASN A 285 -4.65 -13.56 22.55
N SER A 286 -4.76 -12.27 22.91
CA SER A 286 -4.54 -11.81 24.30
C SER A 286 -5.50 -12.47 25.32
N SER A 287 -6.72 -12.82 24.91
CA SER A 287 -7.67 -13.57 25.74
C SER A 287 -7.26 -15.04 25.96
N ALA A 288 -6.57 -15.65 24.99
CA ALA A 288 -5.98 -16.98 25.14
C ALA A 288 -4.72 -16.94 26.01
N LEU A 289 -3.92 -15.86 25.95
CA LEU A 289 -2.78 -15.61 26.84
C LEU A 289 -3.20 -15.45 28.30
N LEU A 290 -4.29 -14.71 28.56
CA LEU A 290 -4.92 -14.60 29.89
C LEU A 290 -5.48 -15.94 30.38
N LYS A 291 -6.08 -16.74 29.50
CA LYS A 291 -6.53 -18.11 29.83
C LYS A 291 -5.38 -19.10 30.02
N LYS A 292 -4.29 -18.99 29.25
CA LYS A 292 -3.06 -19.80 29.40
C LYS A 292 -2.37 -19.49 30.73
N LYS A 293 -2.32 -18.21 31.13
CA LYS A 293 -1.83 -17.80 32.46
C LYS A 293 -2.69 -18.29 33.62
N LYS A 294 -4.02 -18.44 33.42
CA LYS A 294 -4.93 -18.99 34.45
C LYS A 294 -5.02 -20.52 34.47
N GLY A 295 -4.74 -21.21 33.36
CA GLY A 295 -4.81 -22.67 33.22
C GLY A 295 -3.47 -23.40 33.23
N GLN A 296 -2.34 -22.69 33.09
CA GLN A 296 -1.03 -23.24 33.44
C GLN A 296 -0.77 -22.99 34.92
N GLU A 297 -1.10 -23.98 35.75
CA GLU A 297 -0.24 -24.25 36.91
C GLU A 297 1.22 -24.21 36.43
N LYS A 298 2.07 -23.50 37.17
CA LYS A 298 3.48 -23.28 36.87
C LYS A 298 4.19 -24.63 36.68
N LYS A 299 4.17 -25.21 35.47
CA LYS A 299 5.16 -26.22 35.08
C LYS A 299 6.51 -25.53 35.21
N ALA A 300 7.33 -26.03 36.15
CA ALA A 300 8.67 -25.53 36.38
C ALA A 300 9.39 -25.46 35.02
N ARG A 301 9.75 -24.24 34.58
CA ARG A 301 10.53 -24.05 33.36
C ARG A 301 11.88 -24.73 33.61
N GLY A 302 12.27 -25.65 32.73
CA GLY A 302 13.58 -26.29 32.81
C GLY A 302 14.70 -25.26 32.72
N CYS A 303 15.84 -25.54 33.35
CA CYS A 303 17.02 -24.65 33.42
C CYS A 303 17.44 -24.11 32.03
N THR A 304 17.36 -24.94 31.00
CA THR A 304 17.64 -24.59 29.59
C THR A 304 16.70 -23.52 29.05
N GLN A 305 15.42 -23.59 29.40
CA GLN A 305 14.40 -22.66 28.92
C GLN A 305 14.48 -21.31 29.63
N THR A 306 14.85 -21.29 30.92
CA THR A 306 15.18 -20.06 31.64
C THR A 306 16.44 -19.41 31.08
N PHE A 307 17.49 -20.18 30.80
CA PHE A 307 18.72 -19.68 30.18
C PHE A 307 18.47 -19.05 28.80
N LEU A 308 17.72 -19.73 27.92
CA LEU A 308 17.31 -19.18 26.62
C LEU A 308 16.50 -17.88 26.74
N CYS A 309 15.63 -17.77 27.76
CA CYS A 309 14.88 -16.53 28.00
C CYS A 309 15.80 -15.39 28.46
N VAL A 310 16.75 -15.67 29.37
CA VAL A 310 17.72 -14.66 29.85
C VAL A 310 18.60 -14.20 28.69
N LEU A 311 19.13 -15.14 27.88
CA LEU A 311 19.92 -14.84 26.70
C LEU A 311 19.15 -13.95 25.72
N ALA A 312 17.88 -14.26 25.44
CA ALA A 312 17.04 -13.44 24.56
C ALA A 312 16.83 -12.02 25.08
N VAL A 313 16.68 -11.83 26.40
CA VAL A 313 16.56 -10.50 27.02
C VAL A 313 17.88 -9.75 26.98
N LEU A 314 19.02 -10.43 27.19
CA LEU A 314 20.34 -9.81 27.07
C LEU A 314 20.61 -9.35 25.64
N VAL A 315 20.27 -10.16 24.63
CA VAL A 315 20.38 -9.77 23.21
C VAL A 315 19.44 -8.60 22.90
N GLU A 316 18.22 -8.60 23.42
CA GLU A 316 17.28 -7.48 23.29
C GLU A 316 17.87 -6.17 23.85
N LEU A 317 18.39 -6.20 25.08
CA LEU A 317 19.03 -5.04 25.69
C LEU A 317 20.28 -4.59 24.93
N ALA A 318 21.10 -5.54 24.45
CA ALA A 318 22.28 -5.24 23.65
C ALA A 318 21.90 -4.54 22.33
N VAL A 319 20.83 -4.98 21.66
CA VAL A 319 20.34 -4.34 20.43
C VAL A 319 19.83 -2.92 20.71
N TYR A 320 19.07 -2.70 21.78
CA TYR A 320 18.62 -1.35 22.14
C TYR A 320 19.79 -0.43 22.54
N LEU A 321 20.75 -0.97 23.28
CA LEU A 321 21.96 -0.23 23.65
C LEU A 321 22.79 0.10 22.40
N PHE A 322 22.94 -0.83 21.46
CA PHE A 322 23.62 -0.59 20.18
C PHE A 322 22.91 0.50 19.36
N ILE A 323 21.58 0.45 19.25
CA ILE A 323 20.78 1.49 18.60
C ILE A 323 21.08 2.84 19.25
N LEU A 324 21.01 2.95 20.58
CA LEU A 324 21.27 4.20 21.30
C LEU A 324 22.71 4.72 21.09
N ILE A 325 23.70 3.85 21.26
CA ILE A 325 25.12 4.20 21.09
C ILE A 325 25.39 4.62 19.64
N SER A 326 24.85 3.89 18.66
CA SER A 326 24.99 4.24 17.25
C SER A 326 24.43 5.63 16.96
N THR A 327 23.28 5.99 17.54
CA THR A 327 22.70 7.33 17.36
C THR A 327 23.57 8.41 17.97
N VAL A 328 24.15 8.18 19.16
CA VAL A 328 25.04 9.16 19.81
C VAL A 328 26.34 9.35 19.02
N ILE A 329 26.95 8.27 18.52
CA ILE A 329 28.22 8.30 17.79
C ILE A 329 28.06 8.87 16.37
N LEU A 330 27.05 8.41 15.63
CA LEU A 330 26.84 8.80 14.23
C LEU A 330 26.38 10.25 14.10
N PHE A 331 25.61 10.76 15.07
CA PHE A 331 24.99 12.09 15.00
C PHE A 331 25.48 13.10 16.06
N LYS A 332 26.56 12.78 16.80
CA LYS A 332 27.22 13.65 17.79
C LYS A 332 26.20 14.47 18.61
N LEU A 333 25.32 13.78 19.31
CA LEU A 333 24.28 14.43 20.12
C LEU A 333 24.91 15.14 21.32
N GLN A 334 24.93 16.48 21.30
CA GLN A 334 25.40 17.32 22.39
C GLN A 334 24.20 18.00 23.08
N ILE A 335 24.08 17.79 24.39
CA ILE A 335 23.02 18.37 25.20
C ILE A 335 23.54 19.65 25.83
N ASN A 336 23.03 20.80 25.39
CA ASN A 336 23.31 22.08 26.04
C ASN A 336 22.27 22.31 27.14
N TRP A 337 22.65 21.97 28.37
CA TRP A 337 21.77 22.04 29.54
C TRP A 337 21.31 23.47 29.88
N GLU A 338 22.12 24.49 29.58
CA GLU A 338 21.80 25.90 29.86
C GLU A 338 20.64 26.43 29.01
N ASN A 339 20.63 26.12 27.72
CA ASN A 339 19.59 26.58 26.79
C ASN A 339 18.45 25.56 26.61
N LYS A 340 18.54 24.38 27.26
CA LYS A 340 17.67 23.22 27.01
C LYS A 340 17.58 22.85 25.51
N THR A 341 18.64 23.10 24.76
CA THR A 341 18.71 22.79 23.33
C THR A 341 19.61 21.59 23.08
N LEU A 342 19.25 20.78 22.09
CA LEU A 342 20.07 19.65 21.67
C LEU A 342 20.68 19.95 20.30
N SER A 343 22.01 19.94 20.20
CA SER A 343 22.71 20.11 18.93
C SER A 343 23.16 18.74 18.40
N SER A 344 22.76 18.44 17.17
CA SER A 344 23.15 17.23 16.44
C SER A 344 23.90 17.62 15.16
N LYS A 345 24.93 16.85 14.81
CA LYS A 345 25.68 16.99 13.54
C LYS A 345 26.11 15.61 13.07
N THR A 346 26.07 15.33 11.77
CA THR A 346 26.60 14.05 11.25
C THR A 346 28.11 13.99 11.48
N ASN A 347 28.57 12.82 11.92
CA ASN A 347 29.98 12.57 12.20
C ASN A 347 30.72 11.89 11.03
N PHE A 348 30.01 11.56 9.95
CA PHE A 348 30.56 10.85 8.81
C PHE A 348 30.40 11.64 7.51
N SER A 349 31.33 11.42 6.57
CA SER A 349 31.31 12.04 5.24
C SER A 349 30.52 11.20 4.22
N GLN A 350 30.24 11.77 3.03
CA GLN A 350 29.56 11.04 1.96
C GLN A 350 30.36 9.82 1.47
N MET A 351 31.67 9.97 1.31
CA MET A 351 32.55 8.88 0.89
C MET A 351 32.55 7.72 1.91
N GLU A 352 32.59 8.03 3.20
CA GLU A 352 32.49 7.03 4.27
C GLU A 352 31.14 6.30 4.26
N PHE A 353 30.06 6.99 3.94
CA PHE A 353 28.74 6.37 3.83
C PHE A 353 28.63 5.45 2.61
N ASP A 354 29.18 5.84 1.46
CA ASP A 354 29.19 5.00 0.26
C ASP A 354 30.06 3.75 0.46
N GLU A 355 31.19 3.88 1.17
CA GLU A 355 32.01 2.74 1.59
C GLU A 355 31.26 1.83 2.56
N PHE A 356 30.57 2.41 3.54
CA PHE A 356 29.69 1.66 4.44
C PHE A 356 28.61 0.88 3.66
N LEU A 357 27.94 1.50 2.70
CA LEU A 357 26.92 0.81 1.89
C LEU A 357 27.51 -0.38 1.14
N LYS A 358 28.67 -0.23 0.50
CA LYS A 358 29.36 -1.33 -0.21
C LYS A 358 29.74 -2.48 0.74
N TYR A 359 30.31 -2.14 1.90
CA TYR A 359 30.72 -3.15 2.88
C TYR A 359 29.52 -3.86 3.52
N PHE A 360 28.41 -3.14 3.73
CA PHE A 360 27.31 -3.60 4.56
C PHE A 360 26.19 -4.31 3.77
N GLN A 361 25.98 -3.98 2.50
CA GLN A 361 24.96 -4.64 1.66
C GLN A 361 25.24 -6.14 1.44
N GLY A 362 26.51 -6.53 1.31
CA GLY A 362 26.92 -7.94 1.16
C GLY A 362 26.53 -8.83 2.35
N PRO A 363 26.96 -8.50 3.60
CA PRO A 363 26.52 -9.20 4.81
C PRO A 363 24.99 -9.22 4.97
N THR A 364 24.30 -8.14 4.62
CA THR A 364 22.83 -8.08 4.69
C THR A 364 22.17 -9.08 3.76
N LEU A 365 22.72 -9.25 2.55
CA LEU A 365 22.28 -10.27 1.62
C LEU A 365 22.43 -11.68 2.20
N TRP A 366 23.59 -11.97 2.83
CA TRP A 366 23.84 -13.26 3.47
C TRP A 366 22.92 -13.51 4.66
N VAL A 367 22.64 -12.51 5.49
CA VAL A 367 21.63 -12.61 6.55
C VAL A 367 20.25 -12.91 5.96
N GLY A 368 19.90 -12.27 4.84
CA GLY A 368 18.69 -12.58 4.08
C GLY A 368 18.65 -14.04 3.63
N VAL A 369 19.70 -14.53 2.97
CA VAL A 369 19.81 -15.92 2.49
C VAL A 369 19.70 -16.93 3.65
N LEU A 370 20.43 -16.70 4.74
CA LEU A 370 20.40 -17.58 5.92
C LEU A 370 19.02 -17.57 6.60
N SER A 371 18.39 -16.40 6.68
CA SER A 371 17.05 -16.26 7.25
C SER A 371 15.99 -16.96 6.38
N PHE A 372 16.07 -16.81 5.06
CA PHE A 372 15.17 -17.45 4.11
C PHE A 372 15.31 -18.97 4.12
N THR A 373 16.55 -19.48 4.04
CA THR A 373 16.81 -20.93 4.04
C THR A 373 16.33 -21.56 5.33
N TRP A 374 16.49 -20.89 6.47
CA TRP A 374 15.92 -21.35 7.75
C TRP A 374 14.39 -21.47 7.71
N GLU A 375 13.67 -20.43 7.24
CA GLU A 375 12.20 -20.47 7.16
C GLU A 375 11.70 -21.49 6.11
N ALA A 376 12.43 -21.67 5.00
CA ALA A 376 12.13 -22.66 3.99
C ALA A 376 12.30 -24.10 4.51
N VAL A 377 13.41 -24.39 5.20
CA VAL A 377 13.66 -25.70 5.82
C VAL A 377 12.69 -25.97 6.96
N ALA A 378 12.41 -24.97 7.81
CA ALA A 378 11.42 -25.11 8.87
C ALA A 378 10.02 -25.42 8.30
N ALA A 379 9.60 -24.74 7.23
CA ALA A 379 8.35 -25.04 6.54
C ALA A 379 8.35 -26.46 5.93
N MET A 380 9.45 -26.88 5.33
CA MET A 380 9.62 -28.25 4.79
C MET A 380 9.43 -29.31 5.88
N LEU A 381 10.09 -29.14 7.03
CA LEU A 381 9.98 -30.07 8.16
C LEU A 381 8.53 -30.17 8.66
N MET A 382 7.82 -29.05 8.70
CA MET A 382 6.40 -29.03 9.10
C MET A 382 5.50 -29.74 8.08
N CYS A 383 5.76 -29.61 6.78
CA CYS A 383 5.07 -30.38 5.73
C CYS A 383 5.31 -31.89 5.90
N VAL A 384 6.53 -32.30 6.23
CA VAL A 384 6.89 -33.72 6.42
C VAL A 384 6.17 -34.36 7.62
N CYS A 385 5.87 -33.57 8.65
CA CYS A 385 5.16 -33.96 9.86
C CYS A 385 3.62 -34.02 9.72
N THR A 386 3.07 -33.75 8.53
CA THR A 386 1.62 -33.83 8.31
C THR A 386 1.09 -35.27 8.33
N ARG A 387 -0.12 -35.47 8.85
CA ARG A 387 -0.77 -36.78 8.87
C ARG A 387 -1.38 -37.09 7.50
N GLY A 388 -1.01 -38.24 6.94
CA GLY A 388 -1.56 -38.79 5.69
C GLY A 388 -0.65 -38.55 4.47
N LEU A 389 -0.45 -39.61 3.67
CA LEU A 389 0.49 -39.62 2.54
C LEU A 389 0.11 -38.60 1.44
N VAL A 390 -1.17 -38.55 1.06
CA VAL A 390 -1.67 -37.65 0.00
C VAL A 390 -1.54 -36.18 0.43
N SER A 391 -1.86 -35.87 1.68
CA SER A 391 -1.72 -34.51 2.23
C SER A 391 -0.25 -34.10 2.31
N LYS A 392 0.63 -35.03 2.66
CA LYS A 392 2.08 -34.80 2.69
C LYS A 392 2.66 -34.52 1.31
N VAL A 393 2.35 -35.35 0.30
CA VAL A 393 2.80 -35.11 -1.08
C VAL A 393 2.28 -33.78 -1.61
N TRP A 394 0.99 -33.49 -1.42
CA TRP A 394 0.40 -32.24 -1.89
C TRP A 394 0.99 -31.00 -1.21
N SER A 395 1.16 -31.04 0.11
CA SER A 395 1.78 -29.93 0.86
C SER A 395 3.25 -29.73 0.49
N LEU A 396 4.00 -30.80 0.20
CA LEU A 396 5.38 -30.71 -0.29
C LEU A 396 5.45 -30.11 -1.69
N ILE A 397 4.55 -30.49 -2.61
CA ILE A 397 4.48 -29.88 -3.95
C ILE A 397 4.16 -28.39 -3.84
N GLN A 398 3.14 -28.02 -3.05
CA GLN A 398 2.79 -26.61 -2.83
C GLN A 398 3.96 -25.82 -2.21
N TRP A 399 4.62 -26.39 -1.20
CA TRP A 399 5.80 -25.78 -0.59
C TRP A 399 6.93 -25.62 -1.61
N ALA A 400 7.23 -26.63 -2.43
CA ALA A 400 8.30 -26.59 -3.41
C ALA A 400 8.06 -25.50 -4.47
N VAL A 401 6.84 -25.43 -5.02
CA VAL A 401 6.48 -24.41 -6.02
C VAL A 401 6.56 -23.00 -5.44
N ILE A 402 6.01 -22.78 -4.24
CA ILE A 402 6.02 -21.47 -3.59
C ILE A 402 7.44 -21.06 -3.18
N THR A 403 8.25 -22.01 -2.69
CA THR A 403 9.64 -21.75 -2.31
C THR A 403 10.49 -21.45 -3.54
N ALA A 404 10.29 -22.16 -4.65
CA ALA A 404 10.98 -21.87 -5.91
C ALA A 404 10.62 -20.47 -6.45
N ALA A 405 9.34 -20.09 -6.44
CA ALA A 405 8.90 -18.75 -6.79
C ALA A 405 9.50 -17.69 -5.85
N ALA A 406 9.57 -17.98 -4.55
CA ALA A 406 10.18 -17.11 -3.56
C ALA A 406 11.68 -16.90 -3.80
N VAL A 407 12.42 -17.96 -4.10
CA VAL A 407 13.84 -17.88 -4.46
C VAL A 407 14.04 -17.03 -5.71
N ALA A 408 13.21 -17.21 -6.74
CA ALA A 408 13.30 -16.43 -7.97
C ALA A 408 13.07 -14.93 -7.72
N ILE A 409 12.00 -14.56 -6.98
CA ILE A 409 11.72 -13.15 -6.64
C ILE A 409 12.84 -12.57 -5.79
N PHE A 410 13.35 -13.32 -4.81
CA PHE A 410 14.46 -12.87 -3.98
C PHE A 410 15.72 -12.63 -4.83
N ALA A 411 16.07 -13.55 -5.72
CA ALA A 411 17.22 -13.41 -6.63
C ALA A 411 17.09 -12.19 -7.55
N LEU A 412 15.91 -12.00 -8.17
CA LEU A 412 15.63 -10.82 -8.99
C LEU A 412 15.73 -9.51 -8.19
N SER A 413 15.32 -9.55 -6.92
CA SER A 413 15.36 -8.38 -6.03
C SER A 413 16.74 -7.94 -5.57
N VAL A 414 17.75 -8.80 -5.77
CA VAL A 414 19.15 -8.44 -5.50
C VAL A 414 19.60 -7.33 -6.45
N VAL A 415 19.17 -7.36 -7.72
CA VAL A 415 19.61 -6.40 -8.75
C VAL A 415 19.34 -4.94 -8.35
N PRO A 416 18.09 -4.51 -8.09
CA PRO A 416 17.84 -3.13 -7.69
C PRO A 416 18.39 -2.79 -6.30
N TYR A 417 18.51 -3.78 -5.41
CA TYR A 417 19.06 -3.55 -4.06
C TYR A 417 20.56 -3.20 -4.10
N THR A 418 21.34 -3.93 -4.89
CA THR A 418 22.80 -3.73 -4.99
C THR A 418 23.18 -2.60 -5.95
N ALA A 419 22.27 -2.22 -6.86
CA ALA A 419 22.46 -1.10 -7.78
C ALA A 419 22.74 0.22 -7.04
N MET A 420 22.17 0.43 -5.85
CA MET A 420 22.42 1.63 -5.06
C MET A 420 23.89 1.83 -4.67
N ALA A 421 24.61 0.75 -4.35
CA ALA A 421 26.03 0.82 -3.99
C ALA A 421 26.96 0.62 -5.21
N GLY A 422 26.39 0.49 -6.42
CA GLY A 422 27.14 0.23 -7.64
C GLY A 422 27.83 -1.14 -7.65
N MET A 423 27.35 -2.12 -6.88
CA MET A 423 27.95 -3.45 -6.85
C MET A 423 27.54 -4.26 -8.09
N SER A 424 28.48 -5.04 -8.63
CA SER A 424 28.22 -5.94 -9.75
C SER A 424 27.46 -7.18 -9.27
N VAL A 425 26.39 -7.52 -10.00
CA VAL A 425 25.62 -8.76 -9.82
C VAL A 425 26.00 -9.74 -10.92
N LEU A 426 25.81 -11.03 -10.67
CA LEU A 426 25.95 -12.08 -11.67
C LEU A 426 25.19 -11.71 -12.96
N PRO A 427 25.82 -11.84 -14.14
CA PRO A 427 25.24 -11.40 -15.41
C PRO A 427 23.91 -12.12 -15.72
N GLU A 428 23.82 -13.41 -15.40
CA GLU A 428 22.60 -14.22 -15.59
C GLU A 428 21.39 -13.65 -14.83
N VAL A 429 21.60 -13.17 -13.59
CA VAL A 429 20.52 -12.59 -12.77
C VAL A 429 20.12 -11.23 -13.32
N ARG A 430 21.07 -10.46 -13.86
CA ARG A 430 20.79 -9.17 -14.50
C ARG A 430 20.02 -9.35 -15.81
N GLU A 431 20.36 -10.36 -16.61
CA GLU A 431 19.62 -10.70 -17.83
C GLU A 431 18.20 -11.14 -17.48
N ALA A 432 18.03 -12.04 -16.52
CA ALA A 432 16.72 -12.46 -16.02
C ALA A 432 15.88 -11.27 -15.51
N TYR A 433 16.50 -10.33 -14.79
CA TYR A 433 15.85 -9.09 -14.37
C TYR A 433 15.37 -8.25 -15.54
N SER A 434 16.21 -8.05 -16.58
CA SER A 434 15.84 -7.25 -17.76
C SER A 434 14.64 -7.81 -18.54
N VAL A 435 14.48 -9.14 -18.56
CA VAL A 435 13.32 -9.79 -19.20
C VAL A 435 12.05 -9.53 -18.41
N VAL A 436 12.15 -9.56 -17.07
CA VAL A 436 11.02 -9.51 -16.14
C VAL A 436 10.65 -8.06 -15.75
N GLU A 437 11.52 -7.09 -16.02
CA GLU A 437 11.31 -5.67 -15.73
C GLU A 437 10.00 -5.13 -16.31
N ARG A 438 9.57 -5.64 -17.48
CA ARG A 438 8.28 -5.30 -18.11
C ARG A 438 7.04 -5.65 -17.26
N TYR A 439 7.17 -6.61 -16.35
CA TYR A 439 6.11 -7.01 -15.43
C TYR A 439 6.19 -6.31 -14.07
N GLN A 440 7.24 -5.51 -13.84
CA GLN A 440 7.47 -4.79 -12.59
C GLN A 440 7.32 -5.69 -11.36
N LEU A 441 7.84 -6.93 -11.44
CA LEU A 441 7.81 -7.87 -10.31
C LEU A 441 8.69 -7.42 -9.14
N VAL A 442 9.71 -6.59 -9.44
CA VAL A 442 10.67 -6.07 -8.48
C VAL A 442 11.01 -4.63 -8.84
N GLY A 443 10.84 -3.70 -7.89
CA GLY A 443 11.17 -2.29 -8.04
C GLY A 443 12.47 -1.84 -7.37
N ALA A 444 12.97 -0.69 -7.82
CA ALA A 444 13.94 0.13 -7.09
C ALA A 444 13.22 1.23 -6.31
N TYR A 445 13.71 1.60 -5.13
CA TYR A 445 13.04 2.52 -4.21
C TYR A 445 13.96 3.66 -3.75
N GLY A 446 13.36 4.80 -3.40
CA GLY A 446 14.07 5.92 -2.76
C GLY A 446 14.62 6.98 -3.73
N ILE A 447 14.15 7.03 -4.97
CA ILE A 447 14.58 8.05 -5.95
C ILE A 447 13.93 9.40 -5.58
N GLN A 448 12.68 9.39 -5.14
CA GLN A 448 11.88 10.57 -4.81
C GLN A 448 12.32 11.34 -3.55
N HIS A 449 13.24 10.81 -2.75
CA HIS A 449 13.67 11.42 -1.49
C HIS A 449 15.10 11.98 -1.53
N ARG A 450 15.72 12.02 -2.71
CA ARG A 450 17.15 12.35 -2.86
C ARG A 450 17.45 13.84 -2.71
N ILE A 451 16.58 14.73 -3.19
CA ILE A 451 16.87 16.16 -3.28
C ILE A 451 15.80 16.95 -2.53
N ILE A 452 16.22 17.78 -1.58
CA ILE A 452 15.35 18.73 -0.90
C ILE A 452 15.76 20.13 -1.30
N SER A 453 14.86 20.87 -1.97
CA SER A 453 15.12 22.26 -2.34
C SER A 453 15.20 23.13 -1.08
N THR A 454 16.37 23.73 -0.85
CA THR A 454 16.59 24.71 0.24
C THR A 454 16.02 26.10 -0.12
N GLU A 455 15.75 26.35 -1.40
CA GLU A 455 15.18 27.60 -1.90
C GLU A 455 13.65 27.63 -1.85
N GLY A 456 13.04 26.64 -1.19
CA GLY A 456 11.59 26.46 -1.13
C GLY A 456 11.05 25.52 -2.20
N ARG A 457 9.76 25.23 -2.11
CA ARG A 457 9.06 24.30 -2.99
C ARG A 457 8.85 24.88 -4.38
N PRO A 458 9.45 24.35 -5.44
CA PRO A 458 9.19 24.82 -6.79
C PRO A 458 7.79 24.39 -7.25
N GLU A 459 6.99 25.32 -7.74
CA GLU A 459 5.63 25.09 -8.23
C GLU A 459 5.38 25.77 -9.56
N ILE A 460 4.83 25.01 -10.51
CA ILE A 460 4.37 25.51 -11.80
C ILE A 460 2.97 26.11 -11.64
N ILE A 461 2.82 27.38 -12.02
CA ILE A 461 1.54 28.10 -12.06
C ILE A 461 1.20 28.42 -13.52
N LEU A 462 0.03 27.97 -13.95
CA LEU A 462 -0.52 28.24 -15.28
C LEU A 462 -1.30 29.55 -15.26
N GLU A 463 -1.00 30.43 -16.21
CA GLU A 463 -1.72 31.68 -16.41
C GLU A 463 -2.35 31.69 -17.80
N GLY A 464 -3.64 32.04 -17.86
CA GLY A 464 -4.36 32.25 -19.12
C GLY A 464 -4.60 33.73 -19.39
N SER A 465 -4.79 34.08 -20.65
CA SER A 465 -5.20 35.43 -21.06
C SER A 465 -6.07 35.39 -22.31
N TYR A 466 -6.96 36.39 -22.44
CA TYR A 466 -7.73 36.61 -23.67
C TYR A 466 -7.07 37.59 -24.63
N ASP A 467 -6.28 38.53 -24.11
CA ASP A 467 -5.74 39.70 -24.82
C ASP A 467 -4.20 39.80 -24.77
N GLY A 468 -3.55 39.02 -23.90
CA GLY A 468 -2.11 39.05 -23.66
C GLY A 468 -1.67 40.11 -22.65
N LEU A 469 -2.58 40.98 -22.20
CA LEU A 469 -2.30 42.04 -21.23
C LEU A 469 -2.73 41.62 -19.83
N THR A 470 -3.92 41.04 -19.69
CA THR A 470 -4.46 40.58 -18.41
C THR A 470 -4.28 39.08 -18.26
N TRP A 471 -3.49 38.68 -17.26
CA TRP A 471 -3.18 37.28 -16.99
C TRP A 471 -3.88 36.83 -15.71
N THR A 472 -4.65 35.75 -15.78
CA THR A 472 -5.33 35.16 -14.62
C THR A 472 -4.82 33.75 -14.36
N GLU A 473 -4.54 33.47 -13.09
CA GLU A 473 -3.98 32.20 -12.62
C GLU A 473 -5.05 31.11 -12.59
N MET A 474 -4.72 29.94 -13.14
CA MET A 474 -5.54 28.73 -13.02
C MET A 474 -5.11 27.98 -11.75
N ASN A 475 -5.94 28.03 -10.72
CA ASN A 475 -5.63 27.37 -9.45
C ASN A 475 -6.02 25.88 -9.48
N PRO A 476 -5.07 24.95 -9.22
CA PRO A 476 -5.36 23.53 -9.08
C PRO A 476 -6.12 23.22 -7.78
N MET A 477 -6.77 22.06 -7.71
CA MET A 477 -7.57 21.62 -6.56
C MET A 477 -6.73 21.08 -5.39
N TYR A 478 -5.70 20.28 -5.68
CA TYR A 478 -5.02 19.47 -4.67
C TYR A 478 -3.58 19.95 -4.35
N LYS A 479 -3.08 20.89 -5.15
CA LYS A 479 -1.74 21.47 -5.09
C LYS A 479 -1.82 22.93 -4.60
N PRO A 480 -0.81 23.41 -3.86
CA PRO A 480 -0.72 24.82 -3.51
C PRO A 480 -0.72 25.71 -4.77
N GLY A 481 -1.67 26.66 -4.82
CA GLY A 481 -1.73 27.69 -5.84
C GLY A 481 -1.99 29.04 -5.17
N ASN A 482 -3.22 29.25 -4.70
CA ASN A 482 -3.56 30.45 -3.94
C ASN A 482 -2.86 30.45 -2.57
N VAL A 483 -2.10 31.51 -2.33
CA VAL A 483 -1.26 31.73 -1.14
C VAL A 483 -2.06 31.76 0.17
N ASN A 484 -3.33 32.15 0.09
CA ASN A 484 -4.23 32.26 1.24
C ASN A 484 -4.97 30.95 1.56
N THR A 485 -4.86 29.94 0.70
CA THR A 485 -5.59 28.68 0.87
C THR A 485 -4.76 27.70 1.68
N ALA A 486 -5.37 27.09 2.70
CA ALA A 486 -4.74 26.04 3.47
C ALA A 486 -4.47 24.81 2.59
N PRO A 487 -3.36 24.08 2.81
CA PRO A 487 -3.10 22.84 2.09
C PRO A 487 -4.25 21.83 2.29
N PRO A 488 -4.80 21.23 1.21
CA PRO A 488 -5.98 20.37 1.32
C PRO A 488 -5.63 18.98 1.87
N ILE A 489 -6.63 18.31 2.46
CA ILE A 489 -6.54 16.88 2.82
C ILE A 489 -7.18 16.06 1.69
N VAL A 490 -6.36 15.27 1.01
CA VAL A 490 -6.71 14.61 -0.28
C VAL A 490 -6.62 13.10 -0.18
N GLY A 491 -5.71 12.60 0.66
CA GLY A 491 -5.49 11.17 0.79
C GLY A 491 -6.76 10.42 1.23
N PRO A 492 -7.10 9.26 0.63
CA PRO A 492 -6.24 8.41 -0.19
C PRO A 492 -6.35 8.62 -1.71
N TYR A 493 -6.96 9.72 -2.17
CA TYR A 493 -7.03 10.04 -3.60
C TYR A 493 -5.67 10.54 -4.10
N GLN A 494 -5.31 10.16 -5.33
CA GLN A 494 -4.02 10.50 -5.93
C GLN A 494 -4.20 11.32 -7.21
N PRO A 495 -4.02 12.64 -7.16
CA PRO A 495 -4.06 13.49 -8.34
C PRO A 495 -2.81 13.27 -9.20
N ARG A 496 -2.94 12.54 -10.30
CA ARG A 496 -1.80 12.14 -11.15
C ARG A 496 -1.22 13.31 -11.94
N LEU A 497 -2.08 14.19 -12.45
CA LEU A 497 -1.65 15.39 -13.18
C LEU A 497 -0.82 16.30 -12.28
N GLU A 498 -1.35 16.64 -11.10
CA GLU A 498 -0.67 17.56 -10.19
C GLU A 498 0.60 16.95 -9.57
N TRP A 499 0.64 15.62 -9.42
CA TRP A 499 1.87 14.90 -9.08
C TRP A 499 2.95 15.12 -10.15
N LEU A 500 2.63 14.88 -11.42
CA LEU A 500 3.59 15.09 -12.51
C LEU A 500 4.04 16.55 -12.59
N MET A 501 3.14 17.51 -12.38
CA MET A 501 3.51 18.93 -12.32
C MET A 501 4.47 19.23 -11.16
N TRP A 502 4.31 18.59 -9.99
CA TRP A 502 5.27 18.73 -8.88
C TRP A 502 6.62 18.10 -9.19
N GLN A 503 6.65 16.97 -9.90
CA GLN A 503 7.90 16.34 -10.33
C GLN A 503 8.62 17.20 -11.38
N ALA A 504 7.91 17.63 -12.42
CA ALA A 504 8.45 18.48 -13.48
C ALA A 504 8.99 19.82 -12.94
N ALA A 505 8.33 20.41 -11.94
CA ALA A 505 8.80 21.63 -11.29
C ALA A 505 10.21 21.49 -10.65
N GLN A 506 10.59 20.28 -10.23
CA GLN A 506 11.90 20.02 -9.64
C GLN A 506 12.98 19.73 -10.70
N GLU A 507 12.61 19.12 -11.83
CA GLU A 507 13.53 18.76 -12.91
C GLU A 507 13.88 19.98 -13.80
N GLY A 508 13.07 21.04 -13.78
CA GLY A 508 13.28 22.29 -14.54
C GLY A 508 12.34 22.40 -15.75
N SER A 509 12.64 23.29 -16.70
CA SER A 509 11.81 23.51 -17.90
C SER A 509 11.50 22.20 -18.63
N ASP A 510 10.25 21.75 -18.52
CA ASP A 510 9.79 20.49 -19.10
C ASP A 510 9.08 20.74 -20.44
N GLN A 511 9.70 20.30 -21.53
CA GLN A 511 9.08 20.23 -22.86
C GLN A 511 8.49 18.83 -23.14
N SER A 512 8.12 18.10 -22.08
CA SER A 512 7.53 16.78 -22.22
C SER A 512 6.26 16.79 -23.08
N PRO A 513 5.98 15.66 -23.76
CA PRO A 513 4.76 15.50 -24.54
C PRO A 513 3.48 15.71 -23.72
N TRP A 514 3.46 15.29 -22.45
CA TRP A 514 2.26 15.41 -21.61
C TRP A 514 1.97 16.88 -21.25
N PHE A 515 2.99 17.70 -20.98
CA PHE A 515 2.79 19.11 -20.63
C PHE A 515 2.35 19.94 -21.85
N THR A 516 2.94 19.66 -23.01
CA THR A 516 2.52 20.27 -24.29
C THR A 516 1.07 19.91 -24.62
N GLY A 517 0.68 18.63 -24.42
CA GLY A 517 -0.70 18.18 -24.58
C GLY A 517 -1.67 18.85 -23.61
N LEU A 518 -1.26 19.05 -22.35
CA LEU A 518 -2.06 19.75 -21.34
C LEU A 518 -2.39 21.18 -21.82
N ILE A 519 -1.38 21.94 -22.23
CA ILE A 519 -1.57 23.32 -22.71
C ILE A 519 -2.47 23.35 -23.95
N GLN A 520 -2.26 22.43 -24.90
CA GLN A 520 -3.09 22.35 -26.11
C GLN A 520 -4.57 22.13 -25.76
N ARG A 521 -4.87 21.19 -24.86
CA ARG A 521 -6.26 20.87 -24.47
C ARG A 521 -6.91 21.98 -23.65
N LEU A 522 -6.13 22.72 -22.85
CA LEU A 522 -6.60 23.90 -22.12
C LEU A 522 -6.92 25.07 -23.06
N LEU A 523 -6.06 25.34 -24.06
CA LEU A 523 -6.34 26.33 -25.11
C LEU A 523 -7.59 25.97 -25.94
N GLN A 524 -7.84 24.67 -26.14
CA GLN A 524 -9.06 24.18 -26.79
C GLN A 524 -10.31 24.21 -25.88
N GLY A 525 -10.15 24.44 -24.57
CA GLY A 525 -11.25 24.43 -23.59
C GLY A 525 -11.90 23.06 -23.41
N LYS A 526 -11.14 21.96 -23.49
CA LYS A 526 -11.70 20.61 -23.37
C LYS A 526 -12.16 20.35 -21.92
N PRO A 527 -13.46 20.08 -21.69
CA PRO A 527 -14.01 20.00 -20.33
C PRO A 527 -13.42 18.83 -19.53
N GLU A 528 -13.07 17.71 -20.18
CA GLU A 528 -12.45 16.57 -19.51
C GLU A 528 -11.09 16.94 -18.90
N VAL A 529 -10.29 17.76 -19.58
CA VAL A 529 -8.98 18.20 -19.09
C VAL A 529 -9.11 19.32 -18.06
N VAL A 530 -10.03 20.26 -18.27
CA VAL A 530 -10.33 21.32 -17.28
C VAL A 530 -10.76 20.70 -15.95
N SER A 531 -11.57 19.64 -15.99
CA SER A 531 -12.04 18.94 -14.78
C SER A 531 -10.93 18.29 -13.95
N LEU A 532 -9.74 18.04 -14.54
CA LEU A 532 -8.58 17.57 -13.80
C LEU A 532 -7.95 18.67 -12.94
N LEU A 533 -8.02 19.93 -13.39
CA LEU A 533 -7.51 21.09 -12.66
C LEU A 533 -8.55 21.63 -11.67
N GLN A 534 -9.80 21.79 -12.12
CA GLN A 534 -10.87 22.33 -11.32
C GLN A 534 -12.23 21.77 -11.78
N VAL A 535 -12.91 21.06 -10.88
CA VAL A 535 -14.25 20.51 -11.13
C VAL A 535 -15.32 21.58 -10.95
N ASP A 536 -15.11 22.54 -10.05
CA ASP A 536 -16.04 23.65 -9.83
C ASP A 536 -15.90 24.72 -10.91
N GLU A 537 -16.83 24.74 -11.87
CA GLU A 537 -16.84 25.73 -12.97
C GLU A 537 -16.82 27.18 -12.50
N ALA A 538 -17.36 27.46 -11.30
CA ALA A 538 -17.35 28.79 -10.69
C ALA A 538 -15.97 29.24 -10.20
N GLN A 539 -15.09 28.28 -9.85
CA GLN A 539 -13.72 28.57 -9.42
C GLN A 539 -12.74 28.64 -10.60
N TYR A 540 -13.13 28.11 -11.77
CA TYR A 540 -12.31 28.13 -12.97
C TYR A 540 -12.52 29.44 -13.75
N PRO A 541 -11.48 30.30 -13.93
CA PRO A 541 -11.65 31.63 -14.53
C PRO A 541 -12.08 31.63 -16.01
N PHE A 542 -11.88 30.51 -16.71
CA PHE A 542 -12.10 30.38 -18.16
C PHE A 542 -13.25 29.42 -18.49
N SER A 543 -14.22 29.26 -17.59
CA SER A 543 -15.35 28.34 -17.79
C SER A 543 -16.30 28.79 -18.90
N GLN A 544 -16.47 30.10 -19.11
CA GLN A 544 -17.35 30.64 -20.16
C GLN A 544 -16.70 30.63 -21.55
N LYS A 545 -15.40 30.91 -21.63
CA LYS A 545 -14.65 30.97 -22.89
C LYS A 545 -13.22 30.47 -22.64
N PRO A 546 -12.66 29.62 -23.51
CA PRO A 546 -11.28 29.19 -23.37
C PRO A 546 -10.29 30.36 -23.51
N PRO A 547 -9.13 30.30 -22.83
CA PRO A 547 -8.09 31.31 -22.97
C PRO A 547 -7.52 31.30 -24.40
N ALA A 548 -7.18 32.48 -24.92
CA ALA A 548 -6.52 32.61 -26.21
C ALA A 548 -5.01 32.34 -26.12
N LEU A 549 -4.42 32.70 -24.99
CA LEU A 549 -3.00 32.59 -24.67
C LEU A 549 -2.83 31.87 -23.33
N ILE A 550 -1.84 30.98 -23.25
CA ILE A 550 -1.41 30.35 -21.99
C ILE A 550 0.10 30.50 -21.86
N LYS A 551 0.56 30.69 -20.63
CA LYS A 551 1.97 30.57 -20.24
C LYS A 551 2.10 29.87 -18.89
N ALA A 552 3.30 29.38 -18.58
CA ALA A 552 3.59 28.77 -17.28
C ALA A 552 4.77 29.44 -16.61
N LYS A 553 4.64 29.74 -15.32
CA LYS A 553 5.69 30.34 -14.50
C LYS A 553 6.09 29.40 -13.37
N LEU A 554 7.37 29.44 -13.00
CA LEU A 554 7.90 28.72 -11.85
C LEU A 554 8.05 29.66 -10.66
N TYR A 555 7.44 29.28 -9.54
CA TYR A 555 7.53 29.99 -8.27
C TYR A 555 8.07 29.08 -7.18
N ASN A 556 8.88 29.61 -6.27
CA ASN A 556 9.25 28.91 -5.05
C ASN A 556 8.30 29.31 -3.93
N TYR A 557 7.57 28.33 -3.39
CA TYR A 557 6.66 28.47 -2.27
C TYR A 557 7.37 28.11 -0.96
N HIS A 558 7.13 28.93 0.05
CA HIS A 558 7.54 28.71 1.43
C HIS A 558 6.33 28.83 2.35
N PHE A 559 6.37 28.18 3.50
CA PHE A 559 5.39 28.45 4.54
C PHE A 559 5.62 29.83 5.17
N THR A 560 4.54 30.47 5.60
CA THR A 560 4.61 31.70 6.39
C THR A 560 5.18 31.43 7.79
N ASP A 561 5.99 32.34 8.31
CA ASP A 561 6.51 32.29 9.69
C ASP A 561 5.87 33.43 10.50
N PRO A 562 4.90 33.14 11.39
CA PRO A 562 4.20 34.18 12.14
C PRO A 562 5.12 35.06 13.00
N ALA A 563 6.26 34.52 13.46
CA ALA A 563 7.20 35.25 14.30
C ALA A 563 8.08 36.22 13.49
N LYS A 564 8.43 35.87 12.25
CA LYS A 564 9.28 36.69 11.37
C LYS A 564 8.49 37.62 10.46
N ASP A 565 7.38 37.15 9.90
CA ASP A 565 6.68 37.83 8.81
C ASP A 565 5.70 38.91 9.29
N LYS A 566 5.46 39.06 10.60
CA LYS A 566 4.53 40.04 11.23
C LYS A 566 3.17 40.16 10.51
N THR A 567 2.75 39.12 9.81
CA THR A 567 1.56 39.10 8.97
C THR A 567 0.40 38.55 9.79
N HIS A 568 -0.79 39.11 9.60
CA HIS A 568 -2.02 38.51 10.14
C HIS A 568 -2.16 37.06 9.61
N MET A 569 -2.71 36.16 10.43
CA MET A 569 -2.91 34.70 10.20
C MET A 569 -3.68 34.29 8.91
N GLN A 570 -3.82 35.15 7.92
CA GLN A 570 -4.63 34.93 6.72
C GLN A 570 -3.88 34.22 5.58
N ALA A 571 -2.54 34.25 5.53
CA ALA A 571 -1.74 33.62 4.48
C ALA A 571 -0.98 32.38 5.00
N TRP A 572 -1.13 31.25 4.29
CA TRP A 572 -0.46 29.98 4.61
C TRP A 572 0.89 29.84 3.91
N TRP A 573 1.01 30.47 2.75
CA TRP A 573 2.19 30.40 1.91
C TRP A 573 2.80 31.79 1.68
N ARG A 574 4.01 31.80 1.13
CA ARG A 574 4.69 32.96 0.54
C ARG A 574 5.41 32.45 -0.69
N ARG A 575 5.27 33.13 -1.82
CA ARG A 575 5.85 32.69 -3.09
C ARG A 575 6.82 33.71 -3.64
N LYS A 576 7.92 33.25 -4.21
CA LYS A 576 8.92 34.07 -4.91
C LYS A 576 9.00 33.60 -6.36
N TYR A 577 8.87 34.53 -7.30
CA TYR A 577 9.06 34.21 -8.72
C TYR A 577 10.50 33.75 -8.98
N LYS A 578 10.66 32.64 -9.70
CA LYS A 578 11.96 32.08 -10.07
C LYS A 578 12.25 32.37 -11.54
N GLU A 579 11.47 31.78 -12.44
CA GLU A 579 11.67 31.89 -13.89
C GLU A 579 10.39 31.56 -14.67
N GLU A 580 10.44 31.79 -15.97
CA GLU A 580 9.38 31.34 -16.89
C GLU A 580 9.61 29.86 -17.20
N PHE A 581 8.59 29.04 -16.95
CA PHE A 581 8.67 27.58 -17.13
C PHE A 581 8.31 27.19 -18.56
N PHE A 582 7.31 27.85 -19.13
CA PHE A 582 6.85 27.61 -20.49
C PHE A 582 6.42 28.93 -21.13
N PRO A 583 6.88 29.20 -22.37
CA PRO A 583 6.64 30.48 -23.03
C PRO A 583 5.15 30.71 -23.31
N VAL A 584 4.81 31.95 -23.60
CA VAL A 584 3.49 32.33 -24.09
C VAL A 584 3.19 31.64 -25.42
N VAL A 585 2.11 30.86 -25.48
CA VAL A 585 1.69 30.16 -26.70
C VAL A 585 0.23 30.40 -27.04
N THR A 586 -0.08 30.29 -28.33
CA THR A 586 -1.44 30.36 -28.90
C THR A 586 -1.69 29.18 -29.84
N LEU A 587 -2.96 28.88 -30.11
CA LEU A 587 -3.30 27.91 -31.15
C LEU A 587 -2.90 28.44 -32.53
N GLY A 588 -2.05 27.70 -33.24
CA GLY A 588 -1.54 28.06 -34.57
C GLY A 588 -0.17 28.72 -34.58
N ASP A 589 0.49 28.90 -33.43
CA ASP A 589 1.87 29.35 -33.37
C ASP A 589 2.83 28.28 -33.91
N LEU A 590 3.78 28.66 -34.78
CA LEU A 590 4.71 27.75 -35.45
C LEU A 590 5.61 27.00 -34.47
N ALA A 591 6.07 27.68 -33.41
CA ALA A 591 6.91 27.07 -32.39
C ALA A 591 6.14 26.00 -31.60
N PHE A 592 4.90 26.29 -31.24
CA PHE A 592 4.03 25.37 -30.52
C PHE A 592 3.58 24.18 -31.40
N GLU A 593 3.28 24.43 -32.68
CA GLU A 593 2.95 23.38 -33.64
C GLU A 593 4.12 22.41 -33.86
N LYS A 594 5.37 22.91 -33.87
CA LYS A 594 6.56 22.06 -33.95
C LYS A 594 6.69 21.17 -32.71
N LEU A 595 6.47 21.71 -31.51
CA LEU A 595 6.46 20.91 -30.27
C LEU A 595 5.37 19.84 -30.28
N LEU A 596 4.19 20.15 -30.84
CA LEU A 596 3.09 19.18 -30.99
C LEU A 596 3.42 18.07 -31.98
N GLU A 597 4.15 18.38 -33.06
CA GLU A 597 4.65 17.39 -34.02
C GLU A 597 5.72 16.49 -33.40
N GLU A 598 6.70 17.06 -32.71
CA GLU A 598 7.73 16.32 -31.97
C GLU A 598 7.12 15.41 -30.89
N SER A 599 6.03 15.87 -30.26
CA SER A 599 5.28 15.11 -29.26
C SER A 599 4.32 14.06 -29.86
N GLY A 600 4.14 14.02 -31.18
CA GLY A 600 3.21 13.11 -31.87
C GLY A 600 1.72 13.40 -31.63
N LEU A 601 1.36 14.55 -31.05
CA LEU A 601 0.00 14.91 -30.64
C LEU A 601 -0.88 15.45 -31.78
N LYS A 602 -0.29 15.72 -32.96
CA LYS A 602 -0.99 16.32 -34.11
C LYS A 602 -1.80 15.31 -34.94
N GLU A 603 -1.65 14.01 -34.69
CA GLU A 603 -2.40 12.98 -35.41
C GLU A 603 -3.91 13.05 -35.09
N LYS A 604 -4.69 13.52 -36.07
CA LYS A 604 -6.16 13.51 -35.98
C LYS A 604 -6.67 12.10 -36.22
N PHE A 605 -7.10 11.41 -35.16
CA PHE A 605 -7.79 10.14 -35.30
C PHE A 605 -9.24 10.34 -35.74
N PRO A 606 -9.79 9.48 -36.61
CA PRO A 606 -11.22 9.48 -36.88
C PRO A 606 -11.97 9.22 -35.58
N LYS A 607 -12.96 10.07 -35.27
CA LYS A 607 -13.87 9.86 -34.14
C LYS A 607 -14.52 8.48 -34.33
N GLN A 608 -14.27 7.55 -33.42
CA GLN A 608 -14.94 6.26 -33.48
C GLN A 608 -16.45 6.50 -33.32
N PRO A 609 -17.30 5.87 -34.14
CA PRO A 609 -18.72 5.86 -33.88
C PRO A 609 -18.95 5.27 -32.48
N SER A 610 -19.85 5.88 -31.71
CA SER A 610 -20.30 5.31 -30.43
C SER A 610 -20.72 3.88 -30.69
N SER A 611 -19.98 2.90 -30.18
CA SER A 611 -20.39 1.52 -30.32
C SER A 611 -21.65 1.33 -29.47
N ASP A 612 -22.74 0.88 -30.06
CA ASP A 612 -24.03 0.66 -29.37
C ASP A 612 -24.06 -0.66 -28.58
N THR A 613 -22.92 -1.08 -28.03
CA THR A 613 -22.87 -2.29 -27.20
C THR A 613 -23.54 -2.04 -25.85
N PRO A 614 -24.18 -3.06 -25.23
CA PRO A 614 -24.79 -2.88 -23.91
C PRO A 614 -23.75 -2.47 -22.85
N VAL A 615 -22.50 -2.91 -23.02
CA VAL A 615 -21.38 -2.55 -22.15
C VAL A 615 -21.06 -1.06 -22.25
N SER A 616 -21.02 -0.48 -23.46
CA SER A 616 -20.74 0.94 -23.64
C SER A 616 -21.83 1.84 -23.04
N GLN A 617 -23.10 1.41 -23.10
CA GLN A 617 -24.25 2.10 -22.49
C GLN A 617 -24.17 2.10 -20.96
N ILE A 618 -23.80 0.97 -20.35
CA ILE A 618 -23.59 0.90 -18.91
C ILE A 618 -22.43 1.81 -18.50
N LEU A 619 -21.31 1.76 -19.23
CA LEU A 619 -20.15 2.60 -18.94
C LEU A 619 -20.47 4.09 -19.04
N SER A 620 -21.22 4.51 -20.07
CA SER A 620 -21.62 5.91 -20.23
C SER A 620 -22.58 6.37 -19.12
N HIS A 621 -23.48 5.49 -18.67
CA HIS A 621 -24.38 5.78 -17.55
C HIS A 621 -23.62 5.94 -16.22
N ILE A 622 -22.66 5.06 -15.92
CA ILE A 622 -21.80 5.16 -14.73
C ILE A 622 -20.97 6.43 -14.81
N ARG A 623 -20.38 6.72 -15.97
CA ARG A 623 -19.62 7.96 -16.21
C ARG A 623 -20.48 9.21 -15.96
N GLY A 624 -21.73 9.19 -16.38
CA GLY A 624 -22.68 10.29 -16.14
C GLY A 624 -22.89 10.60 -14.65
N HIS A 625 -22.87 9.58 -13.79
CA HIS A 625 -23.00 9.77 -12.33
C HIS A 625 -21.73 10.32 -11.67
N VAL A 626 -20.56 10.02 -12.24
CA VAL A 626 -19.26 10.45 -11.70
C VAL A 626 -18.85 11.82 -12.24
N LYS A 627 -19.39 12.23 -13.40
CA LYS A 627 -19.10 13.52 -14.01
C LYS A 627 -19.51 14.68 -13.09
N GLY A 628 -18.57 15.58 -12.81
CA GLY A 628 -18.79 16.74 -11.93
C GLY A 628 -18.55 16.48 -10.44
N LEU A 629 -18.16 15.27 -10.04
CA LEU A 629 -17.71 14.98 -8.68
C LEU A 629 -16.18 15.02 -8.60
N SER A 630 -15.65 15.60 -7.53
CA SER A 630 -14.22 15.55 -7.27
C SER A 630 -13.79 14.12 -6.90
N GLY A 631 -12.63 13.68 -7.39
CA GLY A 631 -12.17 12.30 -7.20
C GLY A 631 -11.98 11.92 -5.72
N SER A 632 -11.57 12.89 -4.89
CA SER A 632 -11.48 12.73 -3.43
C SER A 632 -12.84 12.42 -2.79
N LEU A 633 -13.92 13.06 -3.25
CA LEU A 633 -15.27 12.84 -2.72
C LEU A 633 -15.82 11.47 -3.13
N VAL A 634 -15.60 11.05 -4.37
CA VAL A 634 -15.96 9.69 -4.84
C VAL A 634 -15.27 8.63 -3.99
N LEU A 635 -13.98 8.80 -3.71
CA LEU A 635 -13.24 7.82 -2.91
C LEU A 635 -13.67 7.84 -1.43
N SER A 636 -13.90 9.02 -0.86
CA SER A 636 -14.33 9.18 0.53
C SER A 636 -15.70 8.54 0.76
N THR A 637 -16.63 8.69 -0.19
CA THR A 637 -17.95 8.04 -0.13
C THR A 637 -17.83 6.53 -0.23
N LEU A 638 -17.01 5.99 -1.14
CA LEU A 638 -16.74 4.55 -1.23
C LEU A 638 -16.17 3.99 0.08
N LEU A 639 -15.17 4.65 0.68
CA LEU A 639 -14.60 4.23 1.96
C LEU A 639 -15.60 4.33 3.11
N ALA A 640 -16.41 5.40 3.16
CA ALA A 640 -17.47 5.55 4.15
C ALA A 640 -18.52 4.44 4.05
N THR A 641 -18.91 4.03 2.83
CA THR A 641 -19.84 2.91 2.63
C THR A 641 -19.25 1.59 3.11
N LEU A 642 -17.96 1.33 2.86
CA LEU A 642 -17.26 0.14 3.36
C LEU A 642 -17.26 0.11 4.90
N VAL A 643 -16.89 1.22 5.54
CA VAL A 643 -16.92 1.35 7.00
C VAL A 643 -18.33 1.12 7.54
N GLY A 644 -19.35 1.70 6.90
CA GLY A 644 -20.76 1.47 7.23
C GLY A 644 -21.16 -0.01 7.17
N ILE A 645 -20.77 -0.72 6.11
CA ILE A 645 -21.03 -2.17 5.96
C ILE A 645 -20.33 -2.96 7.07
N PHE A 646 -19.09 -2.62 7.42
CA PHE A 646 -18.36 -3.28 8.52
C PHE A 646 -19.01 -3.01 9.88
N LEU A 647 -19.45 -1.78 10.15
CA LEU A 647 -20.17 -1.43 11.37
C LEU A 647 -21.50 -2.19 11.48
N ILE A 648 -22.26 -2.27 10.39
CA ILE A 648 -23.50 -3.05 10.32
C ILE A 648 -23.21 -4.53 10.62
N LYS A 649 -22.20 -5.14 9.97
CA LYS A 649 -21.77 -6.52 10.25
C LYS A 649 -21.37 -6.71 11.72
N ALA A 650 -20.65 -5.76 12.30
CA ALA A 650 -20.25 -5.81 13.71
C ALA A 650 -21.47 -5.76 14.64
N VAL A 651 -22.41 -4.85 14.40
CA VAL A 651 -23.65 -4.72 15.17
C VAL A 651 -24.52 -5.97 15.05
N PHE A 652 -24.72 -6.52 13.85
CA PHE A 652 -25.45 -7.78 13.65
C PHE A 652 -24.76 -8.97 14.32
N SER A 653 -23.42 -9.04 14.30
CA SER A 653 -22.67 -10.08 15.00
C SER A 653 -22.80 -9.97 16.53
N TRP A 654 -22.88 -8.74 17.05
CA TRP A 654 -23.10 -8.47 18.47
C TRP A 654 -24.53 -8.80 18.90
N ALA A 655 -25.53 -8.42 18.10
CA ALA A 655 -26.94 -8.77 18.30
C ALA A 655 -27.19 -10.30 18.18
N SER A 656 -26.49 -10.96 17.26
CA SER A 656 -26.48 -12.43 17.11
C SER A 656 -25.68 -13.14 18.21
N GLY A 657 -24.83 -12.43 18.95
CA GLY A 657 -23.92 -12.97 19.96
C GLY A 657 -24.58 -13.54 21.22
N GLY A 658 -25.91 -13.47 21.32
CA GLY A 658 -26.69 -14.10 22.40
C GLY A 658 -26.94 -15.60 22.25
N LYS A 659 -26.66 -16.22 21.09
CA LYS A 659 -26.77 -17.68 20.91
C LYS A 659 -25.39 -18.29 20.69
N LYS A 660 -24.79 -18.82 21.76
CA LYS A 660 -23.68 -19.77 21.66
C LYS A 660 -24.12 -20.93 20.73
N PRO A 661 -23.31 -21.32 19.74
CA PRO A 661 -23.58 -22.56 19.01
C PRO A 661 -23.50 -23.73 20.00
N ARG A 662 -24.57 -24.53 20.08
CA ARG A 662 -24.54 -25.84 20.75
C ARG A 662 -23.39 -26.65 20.13
N PRO A 663 -22.47 -27.23 20.92
CA PRO A 663 -21.48 -28.13 20.37
C PRO A 663 -22.22 -29.32 19.75
N ALA A 664 -21.94 -29.57 18.47
CA ALA A 664 -22.38 -30.77 17.78
C ALA A 664 -21.97 -31.98 18.61
N ALA A 665 -22.90 -32.92 18.79
CA ALA A 665 -22.70 -34.17 19.50
C ALA A 665 -21.44 -34.86 18.96
N ALA A 666 -20.56 -35.26 19.87
CA ALA A 666 -19.38 -36.03 19.56
C ALA A 666 -19.80 -37.43 19.12
N ASP A 667 -19.69 -37.72 17.82
CA ASP A 667 -19.80 -39.08 17.32
C ASP A 667 -18.49 -39.85 17.56
N HIS A 668 -18.68 -41.00 18.20
CA HIS A 668 -17.83 -42.20 18.26
C HIS A 668 -16.38 -42.09 18.75
N LYS A 669 -16.19 -42.33 20.06
CA LYS A 669 -14.99 -42.99 20.59
C LYS A 669 -14.93 -44.44 20.09
N THR A 670 -13.94 -44.74 19.26
CA THR A 670 -13.46 -46.10 18.98
C THR A 670 -12.80 -46.68 20.24
N LYS A 671 -13.30 -47.84 20.68
CA LYS A 671 -12.75 -48.67 21.76
C LYS A 671 -11.34 -49.16 21.37
N LYS A 672 -10.37 -49.02 22.29
CA LYS A 672 -9.16 -49.87 22.32
C LYS A 672 -9.48 -51.19 23.02
N PRO A 673 -8.93 -52.34 22.58
CA PRO A 673 -9.19 -53.63 23.18
C PRO A 673 -8.41 -53.79 24.50
N LYS A 674 -9.06 -54.38 25.51
CA LYS A 674 -8.41 -54.92 26.71
C LYS A 674 -8.34 -56.45 26.57
N GLU A 675 -7.14 -56.99 26.71
CA GLU A 675 -6.90 -58.42 26.96
C GLU A 675 -7.54 -58.85 28.29
N PRO A 676 -7.99 -60.12 28.40
CA PRO A 676 -8.20 -60.77 29.67
C PRO A 676 -7.24 -61.96 29.87
N SER A 677 -6.52 -61.96 30.99
CA SER A 677 -5.94 -63.16 31.60
C SER A 677 -6.75 -63.51 32.85
N GLU A 678 -7.35 -64.71 32.84
CA GLU A 678 -7.46 -65.75 33.89
C GLU A 678 -7.44 -65.34 35.38
N THR A 679 -8.16 -65.91 36.34
CA THR A 679 -9.03 -67.10 36.50
C THR A 679 -9.70 -66.95 37.89
N ALA A 680 -10.89 -67.52 38.10
CA ALA A 680 -11.23 -68.34 39.29
C ALA A 680 -12.75 -68.56 39.44
N GLU A 681 -13.08 -69.83 39.64
CA GLU A 681 -14.38 -70.45 39.83
C GLU A 681 -15.17 -69.91 41.04
N LYS A 682 -16.51 -69.87 40.93
CA LYS A 682 -17.39 -70.80 41.66
C LYS A 682 -18.85 -70.58 41.30
N SER A 683 -19.47 -71.68 40.86
CA SER A 683 -20.89 -71.92 40.78
C SER A 683 -21.54 -71.89 42.17
N HIS A 684 -22.80 -71.45 42.27
CA HIS A 684 -23.89 -72.24 42.86
C HIS A 684 -25.25 -71.53 42.79
N THR A 685 -26.22 -72.33 42.37
CA THR A 685 -27.62 -72.43 42.83
C THR A 685 -28.70 -71.43 42.41
N ALA A 686 -29.79 -72.09 42.02
CA ALA A 686 -31.03 -71.62 41.46
C ALA A 686 -32.14 -71.55 42.53
N SER A 687 -33.19 -70.81 42.17
CA SER A 687 -34.62 -71.15 42.33
C SER A 687 -35.35 -70.88 43.66
N LEU A 688 -36.66 -70.68 43.48
CA LEU A 688 -37.80 -70.47 44.39
C LEU A 688 -38.06 -69.00 44.83
N SER A 689 -39.29 -68.45 44.79
CA SER A 689 -40.60 -68.96 44.37
C SER A 689 -41.71 -67.88 44.50
N THR A 690 -42.62 -67.84 43.52
CA THR A 690 -44.11 -67.61 43.58
C THR A 690 -44.81 -66.41 44.25
N ARG A 691 -45.90 -66.00 43.55
CA ARG A 691 -47.20 -65.40 43.98
C ARG A 691 -47.16 -63.95 44.49
N GLY A 692 -48.07 -63.03 44.16
CA GLY A 692 -49.31 -63.03 43.36
C GLY A 692 -50.17 -61.80 43.74
N GLY A 693 -51.00 -61.29 42.81
CA GLY A 693 -52.32 -60.68 43.11
C GLY A 693 -52.47 -59.19 43.49
N LYS A 694 -53.00 -58.41 42.52
CA LYS A 694 -54.14 -57.44 42.56
C LYS A 694 -54.31 -56.38 43.68
N LYS A 695 -54.50 -55.10 43.27
CA LYS A 695 -55.73 -54.26 43.38
C LYS A 695 -55.44 -52.79 42.99
N ASP A 696 -56.06 -52.25 41.94
CA ASP A 696 -57.29 -51.41 41.88
C ASP A 696 -57.10 -49.93 42.29
N SER A 697 -57.41 -48.99 41.39
CA SER A 697 -58.52 -48.00 41.56
C SER A 697 -58.52 -46.87 40.51
N GLU A 698 -59.70 -46.63 39.95
CA GLU A 698 -60.11 -45.56 39.04
C GLU A 698 -60.74 -44.35 39.78
N GLU A 699 -60.56 -43.16 39.18
CA GLU A 699 -61.45 -41.99 39.05
C GLU A 699 -62.21 -41.30 40.22
N ARG A 700 -61.96 -39.97 40.28
CA ARG A 700 -62.88 -38.78 40.19
C ARG A 700 -63.27 -37.92 41.43
N LYS A 701 -62.91 -36.62 41.26
CA LYS A 701 -63.66 -35.34 41.39
C LYS A 701 -64.22 -34.84 42.73
N VAL A 702 -63.99 -33.55 43.00
CA VAL A 702 -64.94 -32.56 43.57
C VAL A 702 -64.64 -31.14 43.01
N ASP A 703 -65.69 -30.39 42.65
CA ASP A 703 -65.77 -28.98 42.14
C ASP A 703 -65.63 -27.93 43.30
N SER A 704 -65.40 -26.60 43.14
CA SER A 704 -66.35 -25.58 42.65
C SER A 704 -65.83 -24.10 42.69
N GLU A 705 -66.24 -23.29 41.69
CA GLU A 705 -66.61 -21.82 41.66
C GLU A 705 -65.59 -20.68 42.05
N LYS A 706 -65.54 -19.44 41.52
CA LYS A 706 -66.34 -18.58 40.59
C LYS A 706 -65.52 -17.30 40.19
N SER A 707 -65.45 -16.96 38.88
CA SER A 707 -65.58 -15.65 38.13
C SER A 707 -65.09 -14.26 38.66
N PRO A 708 -65.04 -13.14 37.86
CA PRO A 708 -64.02 -12.76 36.85
C PRO A 708 -63.58 -11.25 36.91
N ARG A 709 -62.56 -10.80 36.15
CA ARG A 709 -62.60 -9.51 35.37
C ARG A 709 -61.35 -9.22 34.50
N LYS A 710 -61.65 -8.72 33.30
CA LYS A 710 -60.81 -8.16 32.23
C LYS A 710 -60.01 -6.91 32.67
N ARG A 711 -58.86 -6.63 32.03
CA ARG A 711 -58.73 -5.66 30.90
C ARG A 711 -57.28 -5.43 30.47
N LYS A 712 -57.14 -5.49 29.13
CA LYS A 712 -56.20 -4.83 28.19
C LYS A 712 -54.71 -5.09 28.35
#